data_AF-E9DNK4-F1
#
_entry.id   AF-E9DNK4-F1
#
_cell.length_a   1.000
_cell.length_b   1.000
_cell.length_c   1.000
_cell.angle_alpha   90.00
_cell.angle_beta   90.00
_cell.angle_gamma   90.00
#
_symmetry.space_group_name_H-M   'P 1'
#
loop_
_entity.id
_entity.type
_entity.pdbx_description
1 polymer ?
#
loop_
_entity_poly.entity_id
_entity_poly.type
_entity_poly.pdbx_seq_one_letter_code
_entity_poly.pdbx_strand_id
1 'polypeptide(L)'
;MFNDSKTKPKYSIRKYSIGAASALIGFMTFVHGQVAHADEAQSISDLTNASNQVQAPQTASTAQLATSEPTSEIVQTSQPANIMPSQPKVTTVQAAEQTPTIDQMVETVTPQNQETSANVLTNATEDQGQGKEYNTDNYGAKMPYTSHEAENATIENGATIQQSTDMESTAVEATNQTYVELPKKDAAVTFNVTEPANALNMRYTIPDGASGQLDVQVNGSSVGNLDLSSHSAWQYLKGDHEYDQAIDGSSARFRFDETRLLLKDIQLKSGDKISLVKKKDDNVPYGIDFIELEQAPAPVAQSENSISIVDKGASANDDSDDTAALLAAVEEAKASGKSVYIPEGRFNFDKQVNIEADNLKISGAGVWHTQLHFTSDKRYGGGIVFGHNSNGIELSNLYMDSNLTSRYKEDAQYKAISGTLGKDSHIHDIWVQHFEVGMWIGDYDQTGNMKYTDGLIVENTRIRNNLADGINFAQGTKNSTVKNSNIRGNGDDGLAIWSSISDGTNAAAEENNKFLNNTIESGWRAAGIGIFGGKGHEISGNLIKDVFAGAGIRVNTVFAGHNFDHNDTGIKIHDNTILGSGTTNDLYNLHRGAIDFQQVRGTIKNVDVYDNKLLNTLADPVITKNFEMGDNGNGEIRLSNNTIDNKATIIGNVSAVSPTKP
;
A
#
# COMPACT_ATOMS: atom_id res chain seq x y z
N MET A 1 32.63 19.27 -41.74
CA MET A 1 31.78 19.75 -40.62
C MET A 1 30.59 18.82 -40.53
N PHE A 2 30.43 18.13 -39.40
CA PHE A 2 29.23 17.34 -39.13
C PHE A 2 28.08 18.29 -38.75
N ASN A 3 26.86 17.95 -39.13
CA ASN A 3 25.64 18.53 -38.57
C ASN A 3 24.54 17.44 -38.58
N ASP A 4 24.21 16.95 -37.39
CA ASP A 4 23.17 15.94 -37.19
C ASP A 4 21.77 16.55 -37.37
N SER A 5 20.92 15.87 -38.14
CA SER A 5 19.47 16.13 -38.14
C SER A 5 18.74 15.07 -37.33
N LYS A 6 18.63 15.27 -36.00
CA LYS A 6 17.76 14.44 -35.14
C LYS A 6 16.33 14.97 -35.15
N THR A 7 15.45 14.32 -35.91
CA THR A 7 14.00 14.46 -35.77
C THR A 7 13.53 13.81 -34.47
N LYS A 8 12.97 14.59 -33.54
CA LYS A 8 12.31 14.06 -32.34
C LYS A 8 10.83 13.73 -32.64
N PRO A 9 10.30 12.55 -32.26
CA PRO A 9 8.86 12.35 -32.20
C PRO A 9 8.24 13.21 -31.08
N LYS A 10 7.01 13.69 -31.29
CA LYS A 10 6.27 14.48 -30.29
C LYS A 10 5.55 13.57 -29.30
N TYR A 11 6.12 13.38 -28.11
CA TYR A 11 5.39 12.92 -26.93
C TYR A 11 5.50 13.96 -25.83
N SER A 12 4.36 14.40 -25.30
CA SER A 12 4.28 15.38 -24.21
C SER A 12 4.37 14.66 -22.86
N ILE A 13 5.59 14.40 -22.40
CA ILE A 13 5.83 13.86 -21.05
C ILE A 13 5.95 15.06 -20.09
N ARG A 14 4.99 15.21 -19.17
CA ARG A 14 5.11 16.14 -18.03
C ARG A 14 5.90 15.47 -16.90
N LYS A 15 6.44 16.29 -16.00
CA LYS A 15 7.31 15.83 -14.92
C LYS A 15 6.54 14.94 -13.96
N TYR A 16 7.07 13.76 -13.66
CA TYR A 16 6.84 13.11 -12.37
C TYR A 16 7.53 13.96 -11.31
N SER A 17 6.79 14.41 -10.31
CA SER A 17 7.35 15.10 -9.14
C SER A 17 8.12 14.10 -8.31
N ILE A 18 9.42 14.34 -8.13
CA ILE A 18 10.21 13.65 -7.12
C ILE A 18 10.01 14.45 -5.84
N GLY A 19 9.31 13.86 -4.85
CA GLY A 19 9.20 14.39 -3.49
C GLY A 19 10.55 14.33 -2.79
N ALA A 20 11.45 15.26 -3.13
CA ALA A 20 12.83 15.25 -2.65
C ALA A 20 12.89 15.54 -1.14
N ALA A 21 13.37 14.56 -0.38
CA ALA A 21 13.66 14.70 1.04
C ALA A 21 14.62 15.89 1.27
N SER A 22 14.17 16.88 2.04
CA SER A 22 14.98 18.05 2.43
C SER A 22 15.23 18.00 3.93
N ALA A 23 16.16 17.14 4.36
CA ALA A 23 16.60 17.08 5.74
C ALA A 23 17.37 18.36 6.13
N LEU A 24 16.76 19.22 6.94
CA LEU A 24 17.40 20.44 7.43
C LEU A 24 18.25 20.13 8.67
N ILE A 25 19.55 19.92 8.46
CA ILE A 25 20.50 19.61 9.54
C ILE A 25 20.66 20.82 10.49
N GLY A 26 20.42 20.59 11.78
CA GLY A 26 20.70 21.56 12.84
C GLY A 26 22.19 21.70 13.11
N PHE A 27 22.73 22.91 13.01
CA PHE A 27 24.13 23.20 13.35
C PHE A 27 24.37 23.15 14.87
N MET A 28 25.03 22.12 15.37
CA MET A 28 25.77 22.18 16.64
C MET A 28 27.16 22.77 16.40
N THR A 29 27.43 23.95 16.97
CA THR A 29 28.75 24.57 16.99
C THR A 29 29.60 24.04 18.14
N PHE A 30 30.51 23.09 17.85
CA PHE A 30 31.63 22.80 18.74
C PHE A 30 32.64 23.95 18.72
N VAL A 31 32.83 24.63 19.86
CA VAL A 31 33.94 25.55 20.09
C VAL A 31 34.86 24.95 21.14
N HIS A 32 36.12 24.67 20.76
CA HIS A 32 37.15 24.25 21.69
C HIS A 32 37.54 25.42 22.62
N GLY A 33 37.63 25.16 23.93
CA GLY A 33 38.00 26.18 24.91
C GLY A 33 39.51 26.30 25.12
N GLN A 34 39.96 27.50 25.50
CA GLN A 34 41.17 27.68 26.32
C GLN A 34 41.12 29.00 27.14
N VAL A 35 40.92 28.83 28.45
CA VAL A 35 41.50 29.57 29.60
C VAL A 35 41.79 31.09 29.49
N ALA A 36 41.10 31.90 30.31
CA ALA A 36 41.73 32.84 31.27
C ALA A 36 40.69 33.49 32.24
N HIS A 37 41.15 33.89 33.43
CA HIS A 37 40.37 34.51 34.52
C HIS A 37 39.97 35.97 34.26
N ALA A 38 38.85 36.45 34.84
CA ALA A 38 38.83 37.38 35.99
C ALA A 38 37.40 37.88 36.33
N ASP A 39 37.24 38.43 37.54
CA ASP A 39 36.06 39.12 38.11
C ASP A 39 35.52 40.27 37.20
N GLU A 40 34.28 40.76 37.29
CA GLU A 40 33.64 41.40 38.47
C GLU A 40 32.11 41.60 38.26
N ALA A 41 31.40 42.22 39.22
CA ALA A 41 29.93 42.25 39.31
C ALA A 41 29.25 43.60 38.94
N GLN A 42 27.89 43.64 39.06
CA GLN A 42 26.93 44.77 38.87
C GLN A 42 26.31 44.90 37.46
N SER A 43 25.01 45.20 37.26
CA SER A 43 23.82 45.21 38.16
C SER A 43 22.48 45.22 37.37
N ILE A 44 21.44 44.60 37.94
CA ILE A 44 19.99 44.97 38.00
C ILE A 44 19.61 46.27 37.23
N SER A 45 18.60 46.35 36.35
CA SER A 45 17.14 46.08 36.51
C SER A 45 16.45 45.72 35.16
N ASP A 46 15.18 45.31 35.00
CA ASP A 46 13.93 45.45 35.79
C ASP A 46 12.92 44.29 35.65
N LEU A 47 11.89 44.32 36.53
CA LEU A 47 10.85 43.29 36.78
C LEU A 47 9.45 43.96 36.89
N THR A 48 8.26 43.33 36.74
CA THR A 48 7.85 41.92 36.54
C THR A 48 6.43 41.83 35.93
N ASN A 49 6.05 40.63 35.43
CA ASN A 49 4.75 39.91 35.49
C ASN A 49 3.44 40.61 35.93
N ALA A 50 2.31 40.16 35.33
CA ALA A 50 1.10 39.60 35.99
C ALA A 50 -0.10 39.53 34.99
N SER A 51 -1.11 38.64 35.06
CA SER A 51 -1.33 37.35 35.77
C SER A 51 -2.59 36.64 35.21
N ASN A 52 -2.77 35.34 35.49
CA ASN A 52 -3.95 34.54 35.14
C ASN A 52 -5.20 34.84 36.01
N GLN A 53 -6.43 34.58 35.51
CA GLN A 53 -7.35 33.53 36.04
C GLN A 53 -8.74 33.41 35.34
N VAL A 54 -9.07 32.16 34.95
CA VAL A 54 -10.34 31.38 35.05
C VAL A 54 -11.73 32.09 35.07
N GLN A 55 -12.59 31.81 34.06
CA GLN A 55 -13.95 31.22 34.21
C GLN A 55 -14.68 30.97 32.86
N ALA A 56 -15.67 30.07 32.86
CA ALA A 56 -16.63 29.76 31.79
C ALA A 56 -18.02 29.48 32.42
N PRO A 57 -19.14 29.23 31.70
CA PRO A 57 -19.44 29.36 30.25
C PRO A 57 -20.74 30.17 29.93
N GLN A 58 -21.07 30.43 28.65
CA GLN A 58 -22.40 30.20 28.00
C GLN A 58 -22.68 30.99 26.68
N THR A 59 -23.36 30.29 25.76
CA THR A 59 -24.34 30.73 24.72
C THR A 59 -24.06 31.83 23.67
N ALA A 60 -23.94 31.36 22.42
CA ALA A 60 -24.68 31.78 21.20
C ALA A 60 -25.03 33.26 20.93
N SER A 61 -24.60 33.76 19.77
CA SER A 61 -25.47 34.48 18.82
C SER A 61 -24.88 34.52 17.39
N THR A 62 -25.77 34.59 16.41
CA THR A 62 -25.54 34.72 14.96
C THR A 62 -24.87 36.04 14.55
N ALA A 63 -24.11 36.03 13.44
CA ALA A 63 -23.79 37.23 12.66
C ALA A 63 -24.01 36.95 11.15
N GLN A 64 -24.63 37.91 10.44
CA GLN A 64 -25.06 37.76 9.05
C GLN A 64 -23.95 38.13 8.05
N LEU A 65 -23.96 37.46 6.90
CA LEU A 65 -23.22 37.89 5.71
C LEU A 65 -23.72 39.25 5.22
N ALA A 66 -22.78 40.16 4.94
CA ALA A 66 -23.02 41.41 4.21
C ALA A 66 -22.10 41.47 2.98
N THR A 67 -22.65 42.00 1.89
CA THR A 67 -22.10 41.98 0.53
C THR A 67 -21.04 43.06 0.27
N SER A 68 -20.02 42.76 -0.55
CA SER A 68 -19.27 43.78 -1.31
C SER A 68 -18.57 43.23 -2.56
N GLU A 69 -19.10 43.57 -3.73
CA GLU A 69 -18.32 43.88 -4.95
C GLU A 69 -17.66 45.29 -4.79
N PRO A 70 -16.66 45.75 -5.59
CA PRO A 70 -16.48 45.57 -7.05
C PRO A 70 -15.01 45.16 -7.42
N THR A 71 -14.43 45.26 -8.64
CA THR A 71 -14.74 46.03 -9.88
C THR A 71 -14.12 45.35 -11.12
N SER A 72 -14.57 45.71 -12.32
CA SER A 72 -14.02 45.28 -13.63
C SER A 72 -13.28 46.40 -14.37
N GLU A 73 -12.24 46.05 -15.15
CA GLU A 73 -11.74 46.87 -16.27
C GLU A 73 -11.64 46.04 -17.56
N ILE A 74 -11.77 46.73 -18.71
CA ILE A 74 -11.91 46.13 -20.05
C ILE A 74 -10.82 46.67 -20.98
N VAL A 75 -10.17 45.81 -21.76
CA VAL A 75 -9.47 46.20 -23.00
C VAL A 75 -9.80 45.20 -24.11
N GLN A 76 -10.19 45.72 -25.28
CA GLN A 76 -10.51 44.95 -26.50
C GLN A 76 -9.24 44.58 -27.29
N THR A 77 -9.30 43.53 -28.14
CA THR A 77 -9.11 43.67 -29.61
C THR A 77 -9.31 42.38 -30.44
N SER A 78 -10.10 42.51 -31.51
CA SER A 78 -10.06 41.83 -32.84
C SER A 78 -9.83 40.32 -33.04
N GLN A 79 -10.78 39.68 -33.76
CA GLN A 79 -10.58 38.47 -34.58
C GLN A 79 -9.74 38.75 -35.85
N PRO A 80 -9.17 37.70 -36.47
CA PRO A 80 -9.44 37.43 -37.89
C PRO A 80 -9.76 35.94 -38.22
N ALA A 81 -10.05 35.65 -39.50
CA ALA A 81 -10.86 34.50 -39.94
C ALA A 81 -10.12 33.33 -40.63
N ASN A 82 -10.89 32.24 -40.83
CA ASN A 82 -10.66 31.02 -41.63
C ASN A 82 -9.56 31.01 -42.70
N ILE A 83 -8.71 29.97 -42.68
CA ILE A 83 -8.06 29.35 -43.86
C ILE A 83 -7.98 27.82 -43.67
N MET A 84 -8.44 27.03 -44.65
CA MET A 84 -8.22 25.57 -44.73
C MET A 84 -6.84 25.23 -45.35
N PRO A 85 -6.19 24.13 -44.91
CA PRO A 85 -5.18 23.45 -45.73
C PRO A 85 -5.65 22.07 -46.25
N SER A 86 -5.42 21.91 -47.55
CA SER A 86 -5.60 20.74 -48.43
C SER A 86 -5.11 19.36 -47.93
N GLN A 87 -5.83 18.30 -48.36
CA GLN A 87 -5.33 16.92 -48.43
C GLN A 87 -4.16 16.75 -49.42
N PRO A 88 -3.16 15.90 -49.15
CA PRO A 88 -2.29 15.31 -50.16
C PRO A 88 -2.93 14.06 -50.78
N LYS A 89 -2.94 14.02 -52.11
CA LYS A 89 -3.27 12.84 -52.93
C LYS A 89 -2.03 11.93 -52.97
N VAL A 90 -2.17 10.62 -52.76
CA VAL A 90 -1.10 9.65 -53.05
C VAL A 90 -1.60 8.64 -54.08
N THR A 91 -0.79 8.44 -55.12
CA THR A 91 -1.10 7.66 -56.31
C THR A 91 -0.68 6.20 -56.13
N THR A 92 -1.50 5.27 -56.62
CA THR A 92 -1.17 3.84 -56.74
C THR A 92 -0.07 3.59 -57.77
N VAL A 93 0.88 2.70 -57.45
CA VAL A 93 1.75 2.02 -58.43
C VAL A 93 1.86 0.55 -58.05
N GLN A 94 1.85 -0.34 -59.05
CA GLN A 94 1.72 -1.79 -58.90
C GLN A 94 3.05 -2.53 -58.62
N ALA A 95 2.88 -3.81 -58.27
CA ALA A 95 3.90 -4.76 -57.85
C ALA A 95 4.94 -5.16 -58.92
N ALA A 96 6.02 -5.78 -58.45
CA ALA A 96 6.82 -6.74 -59.19
C ALA A 96 7.03 -7.98 -58.32
N GLU A 97 6.72 -9.16 -58.85
CA GLU A 97 6.84 -10.45 -58.18
C GLU A 97 8.28 -10.97 -58.23
N GLN A 98 8.75 -11.65 -57.18
CA GLN A 98 9.78 -12.70 -57.32
C GLN A 98 9.48 -13.88 -56.38
N THR A 99 9.25 -15.04 -56.99
CA THR A 99 8.98 -16.32 -56.34
C THR A 99 10.29 -17.05 -56.00
N PRO A 100 10.46 -17.63 -54.79
CA PRO A 100 11.52 -18.60 -54.54
C PRO A 100 11.06 -20.02 -54.89
N THR A 101 11.91 -20.74 -55.62
CA THR A 101 11.66 -22.12 -56.08
C THR A 101 11.82 -23.13 -54.94
N ILE A 102 10.96 -24.14 -54.91
CA ILE A 102 11.09 -25.30 -54.01
C ILE A 102 11.94 -26.36 -54.70
N ASP A 103 13.00 -26.84 -54.04
CA ASP A 103 13.63 -28.12 -54.36
C ASP A 103 13.35 -29.13 -53.25
N GLN A 104 12.76 -30.27 -53.61
CA GLN A 104 12.54 -31.40 -52.71
C GLN A 104 13.72 -32.37 -52.80
N MET A 105 14.29 -32.75 -51.66
CA MET A 105 14.95 -34.05 -51.51
C MET A 105 14.36 -34.80 -50.32
N VAL A 106 13.95 -36.03 -50.57
CA VAL A 106 13.45 -36.99 -49.60
C VAL A 106 14.54 -38.04 -49.42
N GLU A 107 14.96 -38.32 -48.18
CA GLU A 107 15.30 -39.70 -47.79
C GLU A 107 15.41 -39.95 -46.27
N THR A 108 14.73 -41.03 -45.84
CA THR A 108 14.99 -41.89 -44.67
C THR A 108 14.80 -41.38 -43.23
N VAL A 109 14.48 -42.36 -42.37
CA VAL A 109 13.94 -42.24 -41.00
C VAL A 109 14.77 -43.09 -40.04
N THR A 110 15.12 -42.56 -38.85
CA THR A 110 15.02 -43.26 -37.54
C THR A 110 15.31 -42.27 -36.38
N PRO A 111 14.82 -42.53 -35.15
CA PRO A 111 14.48 -41.42 -34.23
C PRO A 111 15.37 -41.30 -32.99
N GLN A 112 15.68 -40.07 -32.60
CA GLN A 112 15.91 -39.73 -31.19
C GLN A 112 15.84 -38.21 -30.96
N ASN A 113 14.73 -37.74 -30.39
CA ASN A 113 14.69 -36.87 -29.22
C ASN A 113 13.24 -36.56 -28.82
N GLN A 114 12.96 -36.57 -27.53
CA GLN A 114 11.73 -36.02 -26.98
C GLN A 114 11.85 -34.50 -26.97
N GLU A 115 11.29 -33.83 -27.96
CA GLU A 115 10.90 -32.43 -27.78
C GLU A 115 9.57 -32.41 -27.02
N THR A 116 9.64 -32.11 -25.73
CA THR A 116 8.48 -31.61 -24.99
C THR A 116 8.19 -30.19 -25.47
N SER A 117 7.39 -30.07 -26.52
CA SER A 117 6.78 -28.80 -26.93
C SER A 117 5.81 -28.34 -25.84
N ALA A 118 6.31 -27.63 -24.84
CA ALA A 118 5.50 -27.02 -23.80
C ALA A 118 4.72 -25.83 -24.38
N ASN A 119 3.39 -25.83 -24.25
CA ASN A 119 2.55 -24.72 -24.66
C ASN A 119 2.81 -23.52 -23.74
N VAL A 120 3.28 -22.40 -24.31
CA VAL A 120 3.87 -21.28 -23.55
C VAL A 120 2.83 -20.33 -22.93
N LEU A 121 1.65 -20.23 -23.53
CA LEU A 121 0.44 -19.68 -22.93
C LEU A 121 -0.66 -20.73 -23.06
N THR A 122 -1.04 -21.36 -21.95
CA THR A 122 -2.20 -22.25 -21.95
C THR A 122 -3.46 -21.45 -21.64
N ASN A 123 -4.08 -20.90 -22.68
CA ASN A 123 -5.49 -20.56 -22.60
C ASN A 123 -6.27 -21.85 -22.28
N ALA A 124 -7.19 -21.80 -21.33
CA ALA A 124 -8.22 -22.84 -21.23
C ALA A 124 -8.98 -22.88 -22.57
N THR A 125 -8.95 -24.03 -23.25
CA THR A 125 -9.48 -24.17 -24.63
C THR A 125 -10.94 -23.77 -24.70
N GLU A 126 -11.29 -22.90 -25.67
CA GLU A 126 -12.64 -22.34 -25.85
C GLU A 126 -13.74 -23.41 -26.02
N ASP A 127 -13.37 -24.63 -26.43
CA ASP A 127 -14.24 -25.80 -26.57
C ASP A 127 -14.74 -26.40 -25.23
N GLN A 128 -14.30 -25.91 -24.07
CA GLN A 128 -14.89 -26.24 -22.77
C GLN A 128 -15.71 -25.05 -22.25
N GLY A 129 -17.04 -25.25 -22.21
CA GLY A 129 -18.01 -24.22 -21.78
C GLY A 129 -17.96 -23.84 -20.29
N GLN A 130 -17.04 -24.42 -19.52
CA GLN A 130 -16.76 -24.12 -18.12
C GLN A 130 -15.23 -24.04 -17.95
N GLY A 131 -14.72 -23.01 -17.24
CA GLY A 131 -13.29 -22.91 -16.93
C GLY A 131 -12.86 -23.89 -15.84
N LYS A 132 -11.56 -23.99 -15.58
CA LYS A 132 -11.02 -24.99 -14.65
C LYS A 132 -11.22 -24.58 -13.19
N GLU A 133 -11.22 -25.56 -12.30
CA GLU A 133 -11.11 -25.33 -10.85
C GLU A 133 -9.66 -25.04 -10.45
N TYR A 134 -9.46 -23.98 -9.68
CA TYR A 134 -8.16 -23.60 -9.12
C TYR A 134 -8.26 -23.45 -7.60
N ASN A 135 -7.43 -24.20 -6.89
CA ASN A 135 -7.18 -23.96 -5.48
C ASN A 135 -6.12 -22.86 -5.30
N THR A 136 -6.45 -21.84 -4.52
CA THR A 136 -5.55 -20.70 -4.22
C THR A 136 -4.91 -20.78 -2.83
N ASP A 137 -5.28 -21.78 -2.02
CA ASP A 137 -4.80 -21.97 -0.64
C ASP A 137 -3.30 -22.28 -0.55
N ASN A 138 -2.62 -22.60 -1.65
CA ASN A 138 -1.17 -22.75 -1.69
C ASN A 138 -0.40 -21.43 -1.96
N TYR A 139 -1.12 -20.33 -2.17
CA TYR A 139 -0.57 -18.99 -2.41
C TYR A 139 -0.97 -18.03 -1.28
N GLY A 140 -0.32 -16.87 -1.26
CA GLY A 140 -0.62 -15.78 -0.34
C GLY A 140 -0.24 -16.05 1.11
N ALA A 141 -0.51 -15.05 1.94
CA ALA A 141 -0.18 -15.07 3.36
C ALA A 141 -1.08 -16.03 4.16
N LYS A 142 -0.49 -16.66 5.17
CA LYS A 142 -1.16 -17.47 6.19
C LYS A 142 -1.35 -16.64 7.44
N MET A 143 -2.48 -15.96 7.47
CA MET A 143 -2.90 -15.08 8.56
C MET A 143 -3.82 -15.82 9.55
N PRO A 144 -3.84 -15.45 10.84
CA PRO A 144 -4.58 -16.18 11.88
C PRO A 144 -6.11 -15.97 11.84
N TYR A 145 -6.62 -15.12 10.95
CA TYR A 145 -8.04 -14.85 10.79
C TYR A 145 -8.69 -15.71 9.70
N THR A 146 -10.00 -15.94 9.81
CA THR A 146 -10.84 -16.45 8.72
C THR A 146 -11.69 -15.31 8.15
N SER A 147 -11.70 -15.18 6.82
CA SER A 147 -12.48 -14.17 6.09
C SER A 147 -13.88 -14.69 5.74
N HIS A 148 -14.89 -13.83 5.82
CA HIS A 148 -16.27 -14.13 5.45
C HIS A 148 -16.85 -12.97 4.62
N GLU A 149 -17.01 -13.19 3.32
CA GLU A 149 -17.59 -12.21 2.38
C GLU A 149 -19.08 -11.95 2.70
N ALA A 150 -19.53 -10.69 2.63
CA ALA A 150 -20.87 -10.29 3.03
C ALA A 150 -21.97 -10.76 2.04
N GLU A 151 -21.67 -10.91 0.76
CA GLU A 151 -22.59 -11.45 -0.25
C GLU A 151 -22.95 -12.93 -0.01
N ASN A 152 -22.14 -13.65 0.77
CA ASN A 152 -22.40 -15.02 1.20
C ASN A 152 -23.14 -15.12 2.55
N ALA A 153 -23.39 -13.98 3.20
CA ALA A 153 -24.05 -13.90 4.51
C ALA A 153 -25.58 -13.76 4.40
N THR A 154 -26.29 -13.92 5.52
CA THR A 154 -27.74 -13.70 5.57
C THR A 154 -28.03 -12.21 5.73
N ILE A 155 -28.71 -11.60 4.76
CA ILE A 155 -29.08 -10.18 4.78
C ILE A 155 -30.55 -9.99 5.18
N GLU A 156 -30.85 -8.99 6.00
CA GLU A 156 -32.17 -8.81 6.61
C GLU A 156 -32.67 -7.35 6.60
N ASN A 157 -33.97 -7.16 6.87
CA ASN A 157 -34.64 -5.88 7.09
C ASN A 157 -34.50 -4.82 5.98
N GLY A 158 -34.17 -5.24 4.76
CA GLY A 158 -34.02 -4.37 3.59
C GLY A 158 -32.57 -4.03 3.24
N ALA A 159 -31.60 -4.73 3.83
CA ALA A 159 -30.25 -4.81 3.28
C ALA A 159 -30.25 -5.39 1.84
N THR A 160 -29.30 -4.99 1.02
CA THR A 160 -29.22 -5.38 -0.41
C THR A 160 -27.78 -5.66 -0.85
N ILE A 161 -27.59 -6.56 -1.82
CA ILE A 161 -26.28 -6.79 -2.44
C ILE A 161 -26.08 -5.77 -3.57
N GLN A 162 -24.91 -5.14 -3.59
CA GLN A 162 -24.45 -4.20 -4.61
C GLN A 162 -23.25 -4.84 -5.33
N GLN A 163 -23.30 -4.93 -6.66
CA GLN A 163 -22.25 -5.54 -7.48
C GLN A 163 -22.04 -4.74 -8.76
N SER A 164 -20.79 -4.40 -9.10
CA SER A 164 -20.47 -3.70 -10.35
C SER A 164 -18.98 -3.66 -10.65
N THR A 165 -18.62 -3.87 -11.92
CA THR A 165 -17.26 -3.65 -12.45
C THR A 165 -17.09 -2.25 -13.07
N ASP A 166 -18.05 -1.34 -12.89
CA ASP A 166 -17.93 0.05 -13.34
C ASP A 166 -16.93 0.80 -12.44
N MET A 167 -15.89 1.39 -13.05
CA MET A 167 -14.84 2.14 -12.35
C MET A 167 -15.37 3.24 -11.42
N GLU A 168 -16.54 3.80 -11.70
CA GLU A 168 -17.14 4.86 -10.89
C GLU A 168 -18.12 4.33 -9.85
N SER A 169 -18.52 3.06 -9.92
CA SER A 169 -19.29 2.41 -8.84
C SER A 169 -18.43 2.20 -7.61
N THR A 170 -19.02 2.31 -6.42
CA THR A 170 -18.32 1.93 -5.17
C THR A 170 -18.01 0.43 -5.16
N ALA A 171 -18.85 -0.40 -5.77
CA ALA A 171 -18.71 -1.85 -5.71
C ALA A 171 -17.41 -2.36 -6.33
N VAL A 172 -16.79 -1.64 -7.28
CA VAL A 172 -15.52 -2.06 -7.91
C VAL A 172 -14.33 -2.09 -6.93
N GLU A 173 -14.42 -1.35 -5.82
CA GLU A 173 -13.42 -1.31 -4.75
C GLU A 173 -13.66 -2.35 -3.64
N ALA A 174 -14.81 -3.02 -3.67
CA ALA A 174 -15.12 -4.14 -2.78
C ALA A 174 -14.43 -5.42 -3.29
N THR A 175 -14.23 -6.39 -2.41
CA THR A 175 -13.77 -7.71 -2.83
C THR A 175 -14.81 -8.37 -3.73
N ASN A 176 -14.36 -9.15 -4.72
CA ASN A 176 -15.24 -9.77 -5.73
C ASN A 176 -16.16 -8.76 -6.45
N GLN A 177 -15.79 -7.47 -6.42
CA GLN A 177 -16.55 -6.32 -6.90
C GLN A 177 -17.99 -6.25 -6.33
N THR A 178 -18.19 -6.72 -5.09
CA THR A 178 -19.50 -6.95 -4.46
C THR A 178 -19.49 -6.55 -2.98
N TYR A 179 -20.57 -5.93 -2.47
CA TYR A 179 -20.74 -5.67 -1.03
C TYR A 179 -22.23 -5.67 -0.63
N VAL A 180 -22.54 -5.70 0.68
CA VAL A 180 -23.90 -5.57 1.21
C VAL A 180 -24.16 -4.16 1.73
N GLU A 181 -25.15 -3.46 1.18
CA GLU A 181 -25.62 -2.18 1.67
C GLU A 181 -26.70 -2.35 2.77
N LEU A 182 -26.53 -1.63 3.88
CA LEU A 182 -27.46 -1.46 4.98
C LEU A 182 -28.08 -0.03 4.92
N PRO A 183 -29.24 0.15 4.25
CA PRO A 183 -29.71 1.49 3.87
C PRO A 183 -30.45 2.27 4.98
N LYS A 184 -30.79 1.62 6.10
CA LYS A 184 -31.60 2.20 7.18
C LYS A 184 -31.37 1.48 8.50
N LYS A 185 -31.87 2.04 9.60
CA LYS A 185 -31.88 1.39 10.91
C LYS A 185 -32.47 -0.03 10.87
N ASP A 186 -31.90 -0.90 11.70
CA ASP A 186 -32.20 -2.32 11.87
C ASP A 186 -31.95 -3.20 10.63
N ALA A 187 -31.48 -2.62 9.49
CA ALA A 187 -30.88 -3.38 8.40
C ALA A 187 -29.63 -4.12 8.92
N ALA A 188 -29.48 -5.38 8.53
CA ALA A 188 -28.47 -6.26 9.10
C ALA A 188 -27.86 -7.22 8.07
N VAL A 189 -26.61 -7.62 8.34
CA VAL A 189 -25.93 -8.75 7.71
C VAL A 189 -25.44 -9.71 8.79
N THR A 190 -25.68 -11.01 8.60
CA THR A 190 -25.43 -12.06 9.60
C THR A 190 -24.60 -13.20 9.01
N PHE A 191 -23.40 -13.37 9.57
CA PHE A 191 -22.41 -14.37 9.18
C PHE A 191 -22.50 -15.60 10.09
N ASN A 192 -22.15 -16.77 9.56
CA ASN A 192 -21.98 -17.98 10.35
C ASN A 192 -20.49 -18.14 10.70
N VAL A 193 -20.19 -18.26 11.99
CA VAL A 193 -18.83 -18.51 12.49
C VAL A 193 -18.42 -19.94 12.10
N THR A 194 -17.28 -20.10 11.43
CA THR A 194 -16.74 -21.42 11.06
C THR A 194 -15.69 -21.93 12.04
N GLU A 195 -14.86 -21.04 12.60
CA GLU A 195 -13.74 -21.35 13.49
C GLU A 195 -13.83 -20.55 14.81
N PRO A 196 -13.17 -20.99 15.90
CA PRO A 196 -13.13 -20.24 17.16
C PRO A 196 -12.49 -18.85 16.98
N ALA A 197 -13.12 -17.83 17.55
CA ALA A 197 -12.63 -16.44 17.49
C ALA A 197 -13.07 -15.63 18.71
N ASN A 198 -12.32 -14.58 19.03
CA ASN A 198 -12.63 -13.58 20.06
C ASN A 198 -12.36 -12.14 19.59
N ALA A 199 -12.00 -11.96 18.32
CA ALA A 199 -11.79 -10.66 17.69
C ALA A 199 -12.45 -10.61 16.31
N LEU A 200 -12.90 -9.40 15.94
CA LEU A 200 -13.59 -9.06 14.70
C LEU A 200 -12.88 -7.89 14.04
N ASN A 201 -12.53 -8.01 12.77
CA ASN A 201 -12.24 -6.89 11.89
C ASN A 201 -13.28 -6.85 10.76
N MET A 202 -13.62 -5.67 10.25
CA MET A 202 -14.66 -5.49 9.24
C MET A 202 -14.21 -4.45 8.21
N ARG A 203 -14.27 -4.80 6.92
CA ARG A 203 -14.10 -3.85 5.82
C ARG A 203 -15.45 -3.28 5.40
N TYR A 204 -15.54 -1.95 5.31
CA TYR A 204 -16.78 -1.22 5.14
C TYR A 204 -16.60 0.05 4.31
N THR A 205 -17.71 0.59 3.79
CA THR A 205 -17.79 1.91 3.15
C THR A 205 -18.92 2.72 3.80
N ILE A 206 -18.71 4.03 3.93
CA ILE A 206 -19.71 5.01 4.36
C ILE A 206 -19.48 6.30 3.56
N PRO A 207 -20.52 7.07 3.18
CA PRO A 207 -20.36 8.31 2.42
C PRO A 207 -19.35 9.29 3.04
N ASP A 208 -18.68 10.07 2.19
CA ASP A 208 -17.74 11.10 2.63
C ASP A 208 -18.38 12.11 3.61
N GLY A 209 -17.59 12.58 4.57
CA GLY A 209 -18.01 13.40 5.71
C GLY A 209 -18.96 12.72 6.71
N ALA A 210 -19.26 11.42 6.58
CA ALA A 210 -20.26 10.75 7.42
C ALA A 210 -19.67 9.81 8.47
N SER A 211 -20.45 9.61 9.53
CA SER A 211 -20.17 8.65 10.61
C SER A 211 -21.41 7.86 11.00
N GLY A 212 -21.17 6.64 11.47
CA GLY A 212 -22.19 5.63 11.75
C GLY A 212 -21.81 4.71 12.90
N GLN A 213 -22.73 3.81 13.27
CA GLN A 213 -22.47 2.80 14.27
C GLN A 213 -23.27 1.52 13.96
N LEU A 214 -22.58 0.39 14.05
CA LEU A 214 -23.16 -0.95 14.01
C LEU A 214 -23.23 -1.53 15.42
N ASP A 215 -24.34 -2.18 15.75
CA ASP A 215 -24.44 -3.08 16.89
C ASP A 215 -23.89 -4.43 16.45
N VAL A 216 -22.92 -4.95 17.20
CA VAL A 216 -22.35 -6.28 16.97
C VAL A 216 -23.09 -7.23 17.89
N GLN A 217 -23.83 -8.17 17.31
CA GLN A 217 -24.60 -9.15 18.05
C GLN A 217 -24.06 -10.55 17.84
N VAL A 218 -24.05 -11.37 18.89
CA VAL A 218 -23.75 -12.80 18.83
C VAL A 218 -24.99 -13.56 19.23
N ASN A 219 -25.46 -14.45 18.35
CA ASN A 219 -26.70 -15.20 18.51
C ASN A 219 -27.92 -14.31 18.88
N GLY A 220 -27.98 -13.10 18.31
CA GLY A 220 -29.04 -12.10 18.55
C GLY A 220 -28.92 -11.29 19.85
N SER A 221 -27.81 -11.42 20.60
CA SER A 221 -27.53 -10.61 21.78
C SER A 221 -26.40 -9.62 21.49
N SER A 222 -26.60 -8.32 21.77
CA SER A 222 -25.55 -7.30 21.63
C SER A 222 -24.34 -7.62 22.51
N VAL A 223 -23.14 -7.54 21.92
CA VAL A 223 -21.84 -7.78 22.59
C VAL A 223 -20.87 -6.60 22.46
N GLY A 224 -21.18 -5.61 21.63
CA GLY A 224 -20.33 -4.45 21.40
C GLY A 224 -20.82 -3.59 20.25
N ASN A 225 -20.03 -2.59 19.87
CA ASN A 225 -20.33 -1.72 18.74
C ASN A 225 -19.09 -1.57 17.86
N LEU A 226 -19.31 -1.35 16.56
CA LEU A 226 -18.29 -0.82 15.66
C LEU A 226 -18.70 0.61 15.28
N ASP A 227 -17.83 1.56 15.60
CA ASP A 227 -17.95 2.94 15.13
C ASP A 227 -17.38 3.05 13.71
N LEU A 228 -18.12 3.73 12.84
CA LEU A 228 -17.80 3.91 11.42
C LEU A 228 -17.51 5.38 11.13
N SER A 229 -16.49 5.66 10.34
CA SER A 229 -16.10 7.02 9.96
C SER A 229 -15.50 7.04 8.56
N SER A 230 -15.85 8.02 7.74
CA SER A 230 -15.18 8.23 6.45
C SER A 230 -13.82 8.94 6.58
N HIS A 231 -13.38 9.29 7.80
CA HIS A 231 -12.28 10.25 8.04
C HIS A 231 -10.96 9.92 7.33
N SER A 232 -10.51 8.67 7.41
CA SER A 232 -9.24 8.22 6.82
C SER A 232 -9.40 7.65 5.40
N ALA A 233 -10.64 7.65 4.89
CA ALA A 233 -11.01 7.19 3.57
C ALA A 233 -11.24 8.39 2.62
N TRP A 234 -11.62 8.08 1.38
CA TRP A 234 -11.92 9.02 0.29
C TRP A 234 -10.71 9.84 -0.19
N GLN A 235 -10.31 9.56 -1.44
CA GLN A 235 -9.39 10.38 -2.22
C GLN A 235 -10.00 10.65 -3.59
N TYR A 236 -9.78 11.84 -4.13
CA TYR A 236 -10.40 12.28 -5.37
C TYR A 236 -9.35 12.46 -6.45
N LEU A 237 -9.40 11.66 -7.52
CA LEU A 237 -8.38 11.62 -8.55
C LEU A 237 -8.86 12.31 -9.82
N LYS A 238 -8.03 13.21 -10.39
CA LYS A 238 -8.29 13.84 -11.69
C LYS A 238 -7.08 13.65 -12.61
N GLY A 239 -7.13 12.58 -13.41
CA GLY A 239 -5.92 12.03 -14.00
C GLY A 239 -5.02 11.46 -12.90
N ASP A 240 -3.73 11.80 -12.94
CA ASP A 240 -2.73 11.34 -11.98
C ASP A 240 -2.56 12.22 -10.73
N HIS A 241 -3.38 13.26 -10.58
CA HIS A 241 -3.35 14.17 -9.43
C HIS A 241 -4.42 13.78 -8.40
N GLU A 242 -4.02 13.56 -7.16
CA GLU A 242 -4.95 13.45 -6.02
C GLU A 242 -5.39 14.81 -5.45
N TYR A 243 -6.57 14.78 -4.84
CA TYR A 243 -7.21 15.87 -4.12
C TYR A 243 -7.90 15.30 -2.87
N ASP A 244 -7.73 15.97 -1.74
CA ASP A 244 -8.30 15.56 -0.44
C ASP A 244 -9.82 15.80 -0.35
N GLN A 245 -10.44 16.36 -1.39
CA GLN A 245 -11.85 16.76 -1.48
C GLN A 245 -12.33 16.66 -2.93
N ALA A 246 -13.63 16.43 -3.13
CA ALA A 246 -14.25 16.34 -4.45
C ALA A 246 -14.07 17.64 -5.27
N ILE A 247 -13.65 17.51 -6.52
CA ILE A 247 -13.58 18.61 -7.49
C ILE A 247 -14.35 18.25 -8.77
N ASP A 248 -14.65 19.26 -9.59
CA ASP A 248 -15.32 19.03 -10.87
C ASP A 248 -14.51 18.08 -11.77
N GLY A 249 -15.10 16.96 -12.17
CA GLY A 249 -14.48 15.92 -12.98
C GLY A 249 -13.37 15.10 -12.30
N SER A 250 -13.34 15.01 -10.96
CA SER A 250 -12.55 13.98 -10.26
C SER A 250 -13.38 12.73 -9.95
N SER A 251 -12.76 11.56 -10.03
CA SER A 251 -13.32 10.28 -9.62
C SER A 251 -12.97 9.96 -8.16
N ALA A 252 -13.94 9.47 -7.38
CA ALA A 252 -13.72 9.04 -6.00
C ALA A 252 -13.03 7.66 -5.96
N ARG A 253 -12.02 7.52 -5.12
CA ARG A 253 -11.28 6.29 -4.80
C ARG A 253 -11.05 6.18 -3.29
N PHE A 254 -10.51 5.06 -2.84
CA PHE A 254 -10.28 4.77 -1.42
C PHE A 254 -11.58 4.84 -0.59
N ARG A 255 -12.68 4.31 -1.13
CA ARG A 255 -14.03 4.42 -0.55
C ARG A 255 -14.30 3.45 0.59
N PHE A 256 -13.47 2.42 0.73
CA PHE A 256 -13.55 1.45 1.82
C PHE A 256 -12.43 1.64 2.85
N ASP A 257 -12.77 1.37 4.11
CA ASP A 257 -11.87 1.36 5.25
C ASP A 257 -12.11 0.12 6.13
N GLU A 258 -11.31 -0.08 7.18
CA GLU A 258 -11.43 -1.18 8.14
C GLU A 258 -11.61 -0.67 9.57
N THR A 259 -12.43 -1.37 10.36
CA THR A 259 -12.63 -1.11 11.79
C THR A 259 -12.73 -2.42 12.57
N ARG A 260 -12.30 -2.40 13.83
CA ARG A 260 -11.94 -3.61 14.59
C ARG A 260 -12.47 -3.58 16.02
N LEU A 261 -12.87 -4.75 16.53
CA LEU A 261 -13.41 -4.95 17.87
C LEU A 261 -12.87 -6.24 18.50
N LEU A 262 -12.22 -6.12 19.65
CA LEU A 262 -11.89 -7.25 20.51
C LEU A 262 -13.09 -7.58 21.41
N LEU A 263 -13.62 -8.79 21.30
CA LEU A 263 -14.82 -9.25 22.00
C LEU A 263 -14.44 -9.74 23.41
N LYS A 264 -14.07 -8.82 24.31
CA LYS A 264 -13.29 -9.09 25.54
C LYS A 264 -13.83 -10.16 26.51
N ASP A 265 -15.10 -10.53 26.45
CA ASP A 265 -15.72 -11.60 27.26
C ASP A 265 -16.43 -12.69 26.42
N ILE A 266 -16.28 -12.68 25.09
CA ILE A 266 -16.97 -13.59 24.17
C ILE A 266 -15.97 -14.46 23.43
N GLN A 267 -16.12 -15.77 23.60
CA GLN A 267 -15.44 -16.78 22.79
C GLN A 267 -16.45 -17.37 21.80
N LEU A 268 -16.38 -16.93 20.54
CA LEU A 268 -17.13 -17.50 19.43
C LEU A 268 -16.69 -18.93 19.17
N LYS A 269 -17.63 -19.74 18.66
CA LYS A 269 -17.47 -21.14 18.30
C LYS A 269 -18.08 -21.38 16.92
N SER A 270 -17.59 -22.42 16.24
CA SER A 270 -18.21 -22.91 15.00
C SER A 270 -19.72 -23.12 15.18
N GLY A 271 -20.52 -22.50 14.31
CA GLY A 271 -21.99 -22.52 14.36
C GLY A 271 -22.65 -21.36 15.12
N ASP A 272 -21.89 -20.52 15.83
CA ASP A 272 -22.41 -19.23 16.31
C ASP A 272 -22.75 -18.31 15.14
N LYS A 273 -23.68 -17.37 15.35
CA LYS A 273 -24.00 -16.30 14.40
C LYS A 273 -23.48 -14.96 14.90
N ILE A 274 -22.80 -14.23 14.04
CA ILE A 274 -22.43 -12.83 14.28
C ILE A 274 -23.18 -11.92 13.32
N SER A 275 -23.92 -10.95 13.88
CA SER A 275 -24.76 -10.02 13.13
C SER A 275 -24.25 -8.59 13.31
N LEU A 276 -24.19 -7.86 12.21
CA LEU A 276 -23.87 -6.43 12.18
C LEU A 276 -25.15 -5.66 11.84
N VAL A 277 -25.66 -4.89 12.80
CA VAL A 277 -26.98 -4.24 12.71
C VAL A 277 -26.84 -2.73 12.73
N LYS A 278 -27.36 -2.03 11.70
CA LYS A 278 -27.31 -0.56 11.63
C LYS A 278 -28.16 0.08 12.73
N LYS A 279 -27.51 0.79 13.67
CA LYS A 279 -28.19 1.37 14.85
C LYS A 279 -28.87 2.70 14.60
N LYS A 280 -28.24 3.55 13.79
CA LYS A 280 -28.60 4.97 13.64
C LYS A 280 -29.80 5.10 12.70
N ASP A 281 -30.82 5.82 13.18
CA ASP A 281 -32.05 6.11 12.45
C ASP A 281 -31.84 7.31 11.52
N ASP A 282 -31.06 7.06 10.46
CA ASP A 282 -30.79 8.01 9.38
C ASP A 282 -30.74 7.31 8.02
N ASN A 283 -30.75 8.13 6.96
CA ASN A 283 -30.67 7.69 5.56
C ASN A 283 -29.22 7.56 5.07
N VAL A 284 -28.24 7.37 5.96
CA VAL A 284 -26.83 7.17 5.58
C VAL A 284 -26.61 5.67 5.35
N PRO A 285 -26.41 5.20 4.11
CA PRO A 285 -26.14 3.79 3.83
C PRO A 285 -24.77 3.39 4.36
N TYR A 286 -24.66 2.19 4.95
CA TYR A 286 -23.37 1.57 5.29
C TYR A 286 -23.17 0.37 4.36
N GLY A 287 -22.05 0.30 3.64
CA GLY A 287 -21.67 -0.89 2.87
C GLY A 287 -20.73 -1.78 3.68
N ILE A 288 -20.99 -3.09 3.70
CA ILE A 288 -20.18 -4.11 4.36
C ILE A 288 -19.61 -5.03 3.28
N ASP A 289 -18.28 -5.12 3.19
CA ASP A 289 -17.57 -5.94 2.20
C ASP A 289 -17.37 -7.36 2.76
N PHE A 290 -16.62 -7.48 3.85
CA PHE A 290 -16.41 -8.73 4.57
C PHE A 290 -16.15 -8.51 6.06
N ILE A 291 -16.15 -9.60 6.81
CA ILE A 291 -15.54 -9.66 8.15
C ILE A 291 -14.35 -10.62 8.19
N GLU A 292 -13.38 -10.34 9.04
CA GLU A 292 -12.32 -11.24 9.44
C GLU A 292 -12.54 -11.61 10.92
N LEU A 293 -12.66 -12.89 11.22
CA LEU A 293 -12.79 -13.43 12.57
C LEU A 293 -11.49 -14.11 13.00
N GLU A 294 -11.01 -13.77 14.19
CA GLU A 294 -9.69 -14.19 14.65
C GLU A 294 -9.71 -14.66 16.11
N GLN A 295 -8.93 -15.69 16.42
CA GLN A 295 -8.52 -15.97 17.79
C GLN A 295 -7.32 -15.07 18.12
N ALA A 296 -7.59 -13.85 18.59
CA ALA A 296 -6.56 -12.97 19.11
C ALA A 296 -5.78 -13.67 20.24
N PRO A 297 -4.43 -13.73 20.17
CA PRO A 297 -3.60 -14.28 21.24
C PRO A 297 -3.82 -13.55 22.56
N ALA A 298 -3.46 -14.21 23.68
CA ALA A 298 -3.36 -13.51 24.96
C ALA A 298 -2.28 -12.41 24.88
N PRO A 299 -2.43 -11.28 25.60
CA PRO A 299 -1.42 -10.23 25.64
C PRO A 299 -0.02 -10.76 26.00
N VAL A 300 0.99 -10.38 25.21
CA VAL A 300 2.40 -10.70 25.48
C VAL A 300 2.84 -9.93 26.72
N ALA A 301 3.22 -10.63 27.78
CA ALA A 301 3.64 -10.01 29.03
C ALA A 301 5.03 -9.35 28.95
N GLN A 302 5.25 -8.32 29.77
CA GLN A 302 6.56 -7.68 29.96
C GLN A 302 7.61 -8.71 30.39
N SER A 303 8.79 -8.68 29.76
CA SER A 303 9.93 -9.50 30.19
C SER A 303 10.78 -8.78 31.25
N GLU A 304 11.41 -9.52 32.16
CA GLU A 304 12.30 -8.94 33.19
C GLU A 304 13.48 -8.14 32.59
N ASN A 305 13.89 -8.49 31.36
CA ASN A 305 14.95 -7.79 30.62
C ASN A 305 14.41 -6.69 29.66
N SER A 306 13.31 -6.04 30.03
CA SER A 306 12.74 -4.93 29.27
C SER A 306 12.43 -3.70 30.14
N ILE A 307 12.43 -2.53 29.52
CA ILE A 307 12.01 -1.25 30.09
C ILE A 307 10.61 -0.94 29.54
N SER A 308 9.62 -0.75 30.40
CA SER A 308 8.28 -0.35 29.94
C SER A 308 8.19 1.15 29.73
N ILE A 309 7.45 1.60 28.72
CA ILE A 309 7.21 3.04 28.53
C ILE A 309 6.40 3.66 29.66
N VAL A 310 5.57 2.88 30.37
CA VAL A 310 4.80 3.40 31.53
C VAL A 310 5.71 3.67 32.73
N ASP A 311 6.83 2.94 32.86
CA ASP A 311 7.88 3.23 33.86
C ASP A 311 8.61 4.56 33.56
N LYS A 312 8.40 5.12 32.36
CA LYS A 312 8.90 6.42 31.90
C LYS A 312 7.82 7.50 31.81
N GLY A 313 6.61 7.21 32.29
CA GLY A 313 5.51 8.17 32.39
C GLY A 313 4.45 8.11 31.29
N ALA A 314 4.53 7.15 30.36
CA ALA A 314 3.47 6.93 29.37
C ALA A 314 2.15 6.51 30.05
N SER A 315 1.01 6.92 29.50
CA SER A 315 -0.32 6.70 30.09
C SER A 315 -1.31 6.11 29.08
N ALA A 316 -1.60 4.82 29.23
CA ALA A 316 -2.47 4.10 28.30
C ALA A 316 -3.92 4.59 28.34
N ASN A 317 -4.49 4.82 27.16
CA ASN A 317 -5.89 5.17 26.90
C ASN A 317 -6.33 6.55 27.44
N ASP A 318 -5.40 7.50 27.59
CA ASP A 318 -5.73 8.93 27.73
C ASP A 318 -5.41 9.70 26.43
N ASP A 319 -5.50 11.03 26.47
CA ASP A 319 -5.30 11.94 25.33
C ASP A 319 -3.95 12.71 25.42
N SER A 320 -2.98 12.24 26.22
CA SER A 320 -1.65 12.84 26.39
C SER A 320 -0.62 12.32 25.36
N ASP A 321 0.51 13.02 25.19
CA ASP A 321 1.62 12.62 24.30
C ASP A 321 2.62 11.71 25.04
N ASP A 322 2.77 10.49 24.55
CA ASP A 322 3.67 9.47 25.08
C ASP A 322 5.08 9.50 24.44
N THR A 323 5.32 10.37 23.45
CA THR A 323 6.59 10.46 22.71
C THR A 323 7.81 10.54 23.63
N ALA A 324 7.75 11.38 24.67
CA ALA A 324 8.86 11.57 25.60
C ALA A 324 9.17 10.31 26.42
N ALA A 325 8.14 9.54 26.80
CA ALA A 325 8.28 8.32 27.57
C ALA A 325 8.85 7.17 26.73
N LEU A 326 8.41 7.04 25.46
CA LEU A 326 9.00 6.10 24.51
C LEU A 326 10.48 6.38 24.28
N LEU A 327 10.86 7.63 24.00
CA LEU A 327 12.26 8.01 23.78
C LEU A 327 13.13 7.79 25.04
N ALA A 328 12.60 8.09 26.23
CA ALA A 328 13.30 7.80 27.48
C ALA A 328 13.50 6.29 27.73
N ALA A 329 12.53 5.45 27.34
CA ALA A 329 12.66 3.99 27.41
C ALA A 329 13.71 3.47 26.41
N VAL A 330 13.72 4.00 25.18
CA VAL A 330 14.70 3.70 24.12
C VAL A 330 16.13 4.02 24.57
N GLU A 331 16.39 5.21 25.12
CA GLU A 331 17.74 5.57 25.58
C GLU A 331 18.22 4.72 26.77
N GLU A 332 17.35 4.39 27.71
CA GLU A 332 17.70 3.48 28.81
C GLU A 332 17.93 2.03 28.33
N ALA A 333 17.11 1.56 27.38
CA ALA A 333 17.25 0.25 26.75
C ALA A 333 18.60 0.13 26.02
N LYS A 334 18.96 1.14 25.20
CA LYS A 334 20.27 1.26 24.54
C LYS A 334 21.43 1.24 25.54
N ALA A 335 21.32 2.02 26.62
CA ALA A 335 22.39 2.11 27.64
C ALA A 335 22.55 0.83 28.49
N SER A 336 21.50 0.00 28.59
CA SER A 336 21.47 -1.20 29.46
C SER A 336 21.47 -2.54 28.71
N GLY A 337 21.38 -2.55 27.38
CA GLY A 337 21.25 -3.78 26.59
C GLY A 337 19.92 -4.50 26.78
N LYS A 338 18.85 -3.73 27.03
CA LYS A 338 17.48 -4.23 27.27
C LYS A 338 16.58 -3.98 26.08
N SER A 339 15.42 -4.63 26.08
CA SER A 339 14.31 -4.31 25.16
C SER A 339 13.47 -3.14 25.69
N VAL A 340 12.72 -2.48 24.80
CA VAL A 340 11.58 -1.63 25.16
C VAL A 340 10.30 -2.46 25.07
N TYR A 341 9.43 -2.30 26.06
CA TYR A 341 8.10 -2.93 26.10
C TYR A 341 7.00 -1.86 26.13
N ILE A 342 5.96 -2.09 25.32
CA ILE A 342 4.78 -1.24 25.25
C ILE A 342 3.58 -2.09 25.69
N PRO A 343 2.93 -1.79 26.83
CA PRO A 343 1.85 -2.63 27.35
C PRO A 343 0.55 -2.49 26.54
N GLU A 344 -0.52 -3.13 27.03
CA GLU A 344 -1.86 -3.00 26.46
C GLU A 344 -2.39 -1.55 26.55
N GLY A 345 -3.13 -1.13 25.53
CA GLY A 345 -3.80 0.16 25.43
C GLY A 345 -3.36 1.01 24.24
N ARG A 346 -4.04 2.15 24.08
CA ARG A 346 -3.69 3.21 23.12
C ARG A 346 -2.68 4.17 23.76
N PHE A 347 -1.58 4.43 23.06
CA PHE A 347 -0.60 5.48 23.37
C PHE A 347 -0.57 6.47 22.22
N ASN A 348 -0.53 7.78 22.51
CA ASN A 348 -0.61 8.80 21.48
C ASN A 348 0.73 9.47 21.21
N PHE A 349 0.93 9.90 19.97
CA PHE A 349 2.13 10.58 19.50
C PHE A 349 1.73 11.78 18.65
N ASP A 350 2.03 13.01 19.10
CA ASP A 350 1.67 14.23 18.35
C ASP A 350 2.76 14.71 17.37
N LYS A 351 3.89 13.96 17.26
CA LYS A 351 4.95 14.15 16.27
C LYS A 351 5.55 12.83 15.78
N GLN A 352 6.36 12.92 14.73
CA GLN A 352 7.21 11.84 14.25
C GLN A 352 8.27 11.43 15.29
N VAL A 353 8.36 10.12 15.55
CA VAL A 353 9.32 9.53 16.50
C VAL A 353 10.59 9.14 15.76
N ASN A 354 11.73 9.67 16.20
CA ASN A 354 13.03 9.39 15.59
C ASN A 354 13.86 8.48 16.51
N ILE A 355 14.30 7.33 16.02
CA ILE A 355 15.04 6.32 16.80
C ILE A 355 16.32 5.94 16.06
N GLU A 356 17.48 6.21 16.65
CA GLU A 356 18.76 5.66 16.18
C GLU A 356 19.32 4.70 17.24
N ALA A 357 19.49 3.42 16.87
CA ALA A 357 19.90 2.38 17.80
C ALA A 357 20.54 1.17 17.10
N ASP A 358 21.45 0.49 17.80
CA ASP A 358 21.97 -0.82 17.41
C ASP A 358 21.43 -1.91 18.35
N ASN A 359 20.99 -3.04 17.79
CA ASN A 359 20.51 -4.23 18.51
C ASN A 359 19.34 -3.94 19.48
N LEU A 360 18.39 -3.09 19.07
CA LEU A 360 17.26 -2.68 19.90
C LEU A 360 15.98 -3.40 19.51
N LYS A 361 15.38 -4.11 20.47
CA LYS A 361 14.02 -4.66 20.38
C LYS A 361 13.00 -3.70 21.00
N ILE A 362 11.93 -3.40 20.27
CA ILE A 362 10.74 -2.68 20.73
C ILE A 362 9.53 -3.58 20.46
N SER A 363 8.85 -4.04 21.52
CA SER A 363 7.70 -4.95 21.38
C SER A 363 6.47 -4.43 22.12
N GLY A 364 5.31 -4.49 21.48
CA GLY A 364 4.02 -4.35 22.15
C GLY A 364 3.54 -5.66 22.81
N ALA A 365 2.30 -5.64 23.29
CA ALA A 365 1.58 -6.77 23.87
C ALA A 365 0.77 -7.59 22.82
N GLY A 366 0.78 -7.21 21.55
CA GLY A 366 0.10 -7.87 20.43
C GLY A 366 -0.73 -6.88 19.60
N VAL A 367 -0.96 -7.18 18.31
CA VAL A 367 -1.69 -6.28 17.38
C VAL A 367 -3.10 -5.91 17.87
N TRP A 368 -3.76 -6.78 18.63
CA TRP A 368 -5.10 -6.54 19.20
C TRP A 368 -5.08 -5.74 20.51
N HIS A 369 -3.91 -5.57 21.13
CA HIS A 369 -3.79 -5.12 22.52
C HIS A 369 -3.02 -3.82 22.66
N THR A 370 -1.95 -3.61 21.89
CA THR A 370 -1.15 -2.37 21.90
C THR A 370 -1.42 -1.55 20.65
N GLN A 371 -1.77 -0.28 20.83
CA GLN A 371 -1.98 0.68 19.75
C GLN A 371 -1.08 1.91 19.92
N LEU A 372 -0.29 2.22 18.89
CA LEU A 372 0.36 3.52 18.73
C LEU A 372 -0.53 4.37 17.81
N HIS A 373 -1.01 5.50 18.30
CA HIS A 373 -1.91 6.39 17.54
C HIS A 373 -1.25 7.75 17.31
N PHE A 374 -0.94 8.09 16.07
CA PHE A 374 -0.36 9.38 15.72
C PHE A 374 -1.48 10.40 15.48
N THR A 375 -1.55 11.41 16.35
CA THR A 375 -2.73 12.28 16.47
C THR A 375 -2.73 13.48 15.54
N SER A 376 -1.56 13.84 15.00
CA SER A 376 -1.39 14.94 14.07
C SER A 376 -1.81 14.53 12.65
N ASP A 377 -2.53 15.41 11.96
CA ASP A 377 -2.86 15.30 10.53
C ASP A 377 -1.86 16.07 9.63
N LYS A 378 -0.80 16.65 10.22
CA LYS A 378 0.14 17.54 9.53
C LYS A 378 1.33 16.80 8.94
N ARG A 379 1.99 17.43 7.96
CA ARG A 379 3.29 16.99 7.43
C ARG A 379 4.29 16.77 8.57
N TYR A 380 5.10 15.71 8.50
CA TYR A 380 6.02 15.26 9.56
C TYR A 380 5.33 14.99 10.92
N GLY A 381 4.01 14.79 10.92
CA GLY A 381 3.19 14.69 12.13
C GLY A 381 3.28 13.37 12.88
N GLY A 382 3.90 12.33 12.30
CA GLY A 382 3.95 11.01 12.92
C GLY A 382 4.77 9.98 12.14
N GLY A 383 4.56 8.72 12.51
CA GLY A 383 5.39 7.60 12.07
C GLY A 383 6.68 7.44 12.88
N ILE A 384 7.39 6.34 12.65
CA ILE A 384 8.70 6.04 13.23
C ILE A 384 9.76 6.15 12.13
N VAL A 385 10.79 6.96 12.37
CA VAL A 385 11.97 7.08 11.50
C VAL A 385 13.15 6.42 12.19
N PHE A 386 13.72 5.39 11.55
CA PHE A 386 14.95 4.78 12.00
C PHE A 386 16.17 5.52 11.42
N GLY A 387 17.03 5.97 12.33
CA GLY A 387 18.20 6.78 12.04
C GLY A 387 19.24 6.03 11.22
N HIS A 388 19.96 6.77 10.38
CA HIS A 388 20.92 6.30 9.39
C HIS A 388 21.97 5.30 9.93
N ASN A 389 22.32 5.36 11.23
CA ASN A 389 23.30 4.44 11.82
C ASN A 389 22.71 3.13 12.37
N SER A 390 21.39 2.92 12.33
CA SER A 390 20.72 1.81 13.04
C SER A 390 21.01 0.43 12.43
N ASN A 391 21.10 -0.61 13.27
CA ASN A 391 21.22 -2.03 12.86
C ASN A 391 20.53 -2.95 13.87
N GLY A 392 20.13 -4.16 13.46
CA GLY A 392 19.57 -5.17 14.37
C GLY A 392 18.33 -4.70 15.13
N ILE A 393 17.50 -3.88 14.48
CA ILE A 393 16.24 -3.38 15.03
C ILE A 393 15.21 -4.50 14.98
N GLU A 394 14.54 -4.79 16.10
CA GLU A 394 13.32 -5.59 16.12
C GLU A 394 12.12 -4.72 16.50
N LEU A 395 11.07 -4.69 15.68
CA LEU A 395 9.79 -4.04 16.00
C LEU A 395 8.65 -5.05 15.86
N SER A 396 7.92 -5.32 16.94
CA SER A 396 6.92 -6.39 16.91
C SER A 396 5.71 -6.20 17.82
N ASN A 397 4.67 -7.01 17.60
CA ASN A 397 3.51 -7.18 18.48
C ASN A 397 2.70 -5.90 18.75
N LEU A 398 2.43 -5.07 17.72
CA LEU A 398 1.70 -3.81 17.91
C LEU A 398 0.88 -3.39 16.69
N TYR A 399 -0.13 -2.56 16.94
CA TYR A 399 -0.90 -1.87 15.91
C TYR A 399 -0.50 -0.39 15.84
N MET A 400 -0.44 0.18 14.64
CA MET A 400 -0.11 1.58 14.39
C MET A 400 -1.21 2.23 13.55
N ASP A 401 -1.58 3.45 13.94
CA ASP A 401 -2.72 4.18 13.38
C ASP A 401 -2.40 5.68 13.29
N SER A 402 -3.06 6.42 12.40
CA SER A 402 -2.72 7.82 12.12
C SER A 402 -3.94 8.65 11.71
N ASN A 403 -3.95 9.93 12.09
CA ASN A 403 -4.96 10.90 11.68
C ASN A 403 -4.67 11.55 10.31
N LEU A 404 -3.72 11.02 9.52
CA LEU A 404 -3.36 11.56 8.22
C LEU A 404 -4.44 11.27 7.16
N THR A 405 -4.88 12.31 6.46
CA THR A 405 -5.92 12.24 5.41
C THR A 405 -5.44 12.76 4.04
N SER A 406 -4.16 13.13 3.92
CA SER A 406 -3.58 13.71 2.70
C SER A 406 -2.16 13.20 2.44
N ARG A 407 -1.85 12.90 1.17
CA ARG A 407 -0.47 12.69 0.69
C ARG A 407 0.36 13.98 0.71
N TYR A 408 -0.27 15.13 0.91
CA TYR A 408 0.33 16.47 0.82
C TYR A 408 1.07 16.74 -0.50
N LYS A 409 0.66 16.08 -1.61
CA LYS A 409 1.37 16.09 -2.92
C LYS A 409 2.78 15.56 -2.77
N GLU A 410 2.87 14.28 -2.41
CA GLU A 410 4.12 13.54 -2.17
C GLU A 410 5.05 14.12 -1.07
N ASP A 411 4.54 15.02 -0.22
CA ASP A 411 5.34 15.81 0.73
C ASP A 411 4.85 15.65 2.19
N ALA A 412 4.07 14.61 2.49
CA ALA A 412 3.57 14.34 3.85
C ALA A 412 4.71 13.97 4.82
N GLN A 413 5.69 13.20 4.36
CA GLN A 413 6.82 12.70 5.15
C GLN A 413 6.36 11.99 6.44
N TYR A 414 5.37 11.12 6.28
CA TYR A 414 4.56 10.55 7.35
C TYR A 414 4.23 9.08 7.04
N LYS A 415 5.29 8.30 6.86
CA LYS A 415 5.23 6.84 6.67
C LYS A 415 5.18 6.15 8.04
N ALA A 416 4.49 5.02 8.16
CA ALA A 416 4.38 4.35 9.47
C ALA A 416 5.76 3.96 10.02
N ILE A 417 6.60 3.38 9.16
CA ILE A 417 8.01 3.09 9.41
C ILE A 417 8.84 3.59 8.21
N SER A 418 9.94 4.29 8.46
CA SER A 418 10.84 4.74 7.38
C SER A 418 12.30 4.93 7.79
N GLY A 419 13.14 5.21 6.80
CA GLY A 419 14.58 5.45 6.98
C GLY A 419 15.43 4.21 6.75
N THR A 420 16.55 4.14 7.46
CA THR A 420 17.55 3.06 7.32
C THR A 420 17.47 2.14 8.52
N LEU A 421 17.00 0.90 8.32
CA LEU A 421 17.04 -0.13 9.35
C LEU A 421 18.38 -0.88 9.35
N GLY A 422 19.28 -0.55 8.41
CA GLY A 422 20.63 -1.10 8.31
C GLY A 422 20.64 -2.61 8.22
N LYS A 423 21.56 -3.25 8.94
CA LYS A 423 21.78 -4.69 8.82
C LYS A 423 20.91 -5.53 9.74
N ASP A 424 20.46 -6.67 9.23
CA ASP A 424 19.90 -7.79 10.02
C ASP A 424 18.72 -7.40 10.92
N SER A 425 17.92 -6.42 10.50
CA SER A 425 16.71 -5.94 11.20
C SER A 425 15.47 -6.76 10.86
N HIS A 426 14.48 -6.78 11.77
CA HIS A 426 13.30 -7.62 11.70
C HIS A 426 12.03 -6.89 12.15
N ILE A 427 11.03 -6.79 11.28
CA ILE A 427 9.73 -6.16 11.58
C ILE A 427 8.63 -7.21 11.43
N HIS A 428 7.98 -7.60 12.52
CA HIS A 428 7.06 -8.74 12.46
C HIS A 428 5.87 -8.67 13.41
N ASP A 429 4.77 -9.34 13.06
CA ASP A 429 3.54 -9.38 13.86
C ASP A 429 3.03 -7.97 14.22
N ILE A 430 3.03 -7.06 13.23
CA ILE A 430 2.48 -5.71 13.34
C ILE A 430 1.32 -5.47 12.36
N TRP A 431 0.44 -4.53 12.69
CA TRP A 431 -0.62 -4.04 11.81
C TRP A 431 -0.52 -2.52 11.71
N VAL A 432 -0.38 -1.95 10.52
CA VAL A 432 -0.34 -0.49 10.31
C VAL A 432 -1.46 -0.06 9.35
N GLN A 433 -2.07 1.10 9.62
CA GLN A 433 -3.01 1.74 8.71
C GLN A 433 -3.05 3.27 8.80
N HIS A 434 -3.62 3.91 7.78
CA HIS A 434 -3.87 5.36 7.69
C HIS A 434 -2.60 6.24 7.67
N PHE A 435 -1.47 5.73 7.15
CA PHE A 435 -0.25 6.51 6.92
C PHE A 435 -0.12 6.95 5.44
N GLU A 436 0.89 7.78 5.15
CA GLU A 436 1.28 8.09 3.77
C GLU A 436 1.65 6.80 3.03
N VAL A 437 2.54 6.00 3.63
CA VAL A 437 3.00 4.69 3.18
C VAL A 437 3.17 3.82 4.42
N GLY A 438 2.93 2.51 4.32
CA GLY A 438 3.17 1.59 5.43
C GLY A 438 4.66 1.52 5.82
N MET A 439 5.53 1.16 4.87
CA MET A 439 6.99 1.22 5.07
C MET A 439 7.72 1.83 3.88
N TRP A 440 8.60 2.81 4.13
CA TRP A 440 9.47 3.37 3.10
C TRP A 440 10.93 3.23 3.50
N ILE A 441 11.58 2.20 2.97
CA ILE A 441 12.90 1.77 3.39
C ILE A 441 13.94 2.30 2.41
N GLY A 442 14.84 3.15 2.87
CA GLY A 442 15.86 3.76 2.03
C GLY A 442 16.61 4.88 2.71
N ASP A 443 17.86 5.07 2.29
CA ASP A 443 18.75 6.11 2.82
C ASP A 443 18.77 7.36 1.93
N TYR A 444 18.60 8.51 2.56
CA TYR A 444 18.54 9.82 1.90
C TYR A 444 19.69 10.75 2.34
N ASP A 445 20.69 10.21 3.04
CA ASP A 445 21.92 10.95 3.34
C ASP A 445 22.75 11.21 2.05
N GLN A 446 23.65 12.19 2.16
CA GLN A 446 24.45 12.69 1.06
C GLN A 446 25.41 11.64 0.48
N THR A 447 25.70 11.81 -0.81
CA THR A 447 26.70 11.02 -1.54
C THR A 447 28.00 10.82 -0.75
N GLY A 448 28.37 9.57 -0.53
CA GLY A 448 29.60 9.17 0.16
C GLY A 448 29.45 8.82 1.64
N ASN A 449 28.33 9.14 2.30
CA ASN A 449 28.02 8.63 3.64
C ASN A 449 27.01 7.46 3.64
N MET A 450 26.38 7.18 2.49
CA MET A 450 25.21 6.31 2.42
C MET A 450 25.36 4.92 3.05
N LYS A 451 24.34 4.49 3.80
CA LYS A 451 24.22 3.19 4.47
C LYS A 451 22.92 2.52 4.09
N TYR A 452 23.03 1.32 3.55
CA TYR A 452 21.90 0.58 3.00
C TYR A 452 21.30 -0.38 4.02
N THR A 453 19.97 -0.48 4.00
CA THR A 453 19.26 -1.60 4.62
C THR A 453 19.65 -2.90 3.90
N ASP A 454 20.13 -3.89 4.64
CA ASP A 454 20.77 -5.11 4.12
C ASP A 454 20.31 -6.31 4.97
N GLY A 455 19.49 -7.18 4.39
CA GLY A 455 18.94 -8.34 5.11
C GLY A 455 17.74 -8.04 6.02
N LEU A 456 17.00 -6.95 5.78
CA LEU A 456 15.75 -6.68 6.50
C LEU A 456 14.72 -7.79 6.21
N ILE A 457 14.11 -8.34 7.26
CA ILE A 457 12.95 -9.22 7.16
C ILE A 457 11.71 -8.46 7.64
N VAL A 458 10.65 -8.49 6.83
CA VAL A 458 9.29 -8.10 7.22
C VAL A 458 8.40 -9.33 7.11
N GLU A 459 7.77 -9.76 8.21
CA GLU A 459 6.87 -10.93 8.16
C GLU A 459 5.64 -10.90 9.07
N ASN A 460 4.60 -11.64 8.69
CA ASN A 460 3.33 -11.74 9.43
C ASN A 460 2.62 -10.38 9.66
N THR A 461 2.84 -9.41 8.77
CA THR A 461 2.33 -8.03 8.94
C THR A 461 1.00 -7.80 8.23
N ARG A 462 0.22 -6.83 8.70
CA ARG A 462 -0.97 -6.28 8.03
C ARG A 462 -0.69 -4.83 7.66
N ILE A 463 -0.53 -4.53 6.37
CA ILE A 463 -0.22 -3.19 5.88
C ILE A 463 -1.41 -2.69 5.05
N ARG A 464 -2.30 -1.95 5.70
CA ARG A 464 -3.65 -1.69 5.16
C ARG A 464 -3.96 -0.21 5.04
N ASN A 465 -4.80 0.16 4.07
CA ASN A 465 -5.45 1.47 4.01
C ASN A 465 -4.47 2.66 4.15
N ASN A 466 -3.34 2.62 3.44
CA ASN A 466 -2.39 3.75 3.36
C ASN A 466 -2.64 4.56 2.08
N LEU A 467 -2.34 5.86 2.12
CA LEU A 467 -2.65 6.80 1.05
C LEU A 467 -1.80 6.61 -0.22
N ALA A 468 -0.67 5.94 -0.11
CA ALA A 468 0.24 5.56 -1.19
C ALA A 468 0.68 4.09 -1.02
N ASP A 469 1.93 3.77 -1.30
CA ASP A 469 2.50 2.42 -1.26
C ASP A 469 2.21 1.67 0.06
N GLY A 470 2.13 0.34 -0.01
CA GLY A 470 2.16 -0.50 1.20
C GLY A 470 3.58 -0.58 1.77
N ILE A 471 4.51 -1.17 1.02
CA ILE A 471 5.95 -1.19 1.35
C ILE A 471 6.77 -0.86 0.09
N ASN A 472 7.68 0.10 0.20
CA ASN A 472 8.66 0.40 -0.85
C ASN A 472 10.10 0.17 -0.36
N PHE A 473 10.85 -0.65 -1.09
CA PHE A 473 12.30 -0.83 -0.94
C PHE A 473 13.02 0.04 -1.97
N ALA A 474 13.72 1.06 -1.47
CA ALA A 474 14.36 2.11 -2.27
C ALA A 474 15.78 2.45 -1.76
N GLN A 475 16.44 3.38 -2.47
CA GLN A 475 17.77 3.93 -2.17
C GLN A 475 18.86 2.91 -1.81
N GLY A 476 18.96 1.80 -2.55
CA GLY A 476 19.98 0.77 -2.41
C GLY A 476 19.65 -0.34 -1.41
N THR A 477 18.40 -0.42 -0.94
CA THR A 477 17.92 -1.53 -0.09
C THR A 477 18.18 -2.88 -0.76
N LYS A 478 18.71 -3.86 -0.04
CA LYS A 478 19.16 -5.14 -0.62
C LYS A 478 19.02 -6.34 0.31
N ASN A 479 19.05 -7.54 -0.27
CA ASN A 479 18.88 -8.84 0.38
C ASN A 479 17.64 -8.92 1.31
N SER A 480 16.68 -8.01 1.15
CA SER A 480 15.59 -7.77 2.09
C SER A 480 14.30 -8.46 1.62
N THR A 481 13.49 -8.97 2.55
CA THR A 481 12.35 -9.83 2.25
C THR A 481 11.08 -9.33 2.93
N VAL A 482 9.98 -9.20 2.17
CA VAL A 482 8.61 -9.16 2.72
C VAL A 482 7.96 -10.51 2.49
N LYS A 483 7.50 -11.18 3.55
CA LYS A 483 6.90 -12.52 3.45
C LYS A 483 5.73 -12.76 4.39
N ASN A 484 4.78 -13.60 3.98
CA ASN A 484 3.63 -13.98 4.79
C ASN A 484 2.81 -12.77 5.33
N SER A 485 2.78 -11.66 4.58
CA SER A 485 2.08 -10.43 4.97
C SER A 485 0.82 -10.20 4.14
N ASN A 486 -0.18 -9.55 4.74
CA ASN A 486 -1.38 -9.08 4.07
C ASN A 486 -1.30 -7.58 3.80
N ILE A 487 -1.47 -7.18 2.54
CA ILE A 487 -1.25 -5.82 2.03
C ILE A 487 -2.53 -5.38 1.33
N ARG A 488 -3.35 -4.50 1.92
CA ARG A 488 -4.73 -4.26 1.45
C ARG A 488 -5.09 -2.78 1.31
N GLY A 489 -5.83 -2.41 0.27
CA GLY A 489 -6.46 -1.09 0.20
C GLY A 489 -5.51 0.10 0.11
N ASN A 490 -4.25 -0.14 -0.31
CA ASN A 490 -3.21 0.89 -0.40
C ASN A 490 -3.35 1.72 -1.70
N GLY A 491 -2.85 2.95 -1.65
CA GLY A 491 -3.04 4.01 -2.66
C GLY A 491 -1.91 4.22 -3.65
N ASP A 492 -0.97 3.29 -3.75
CA ASP A 492 -0.04 3.14 -4.88
C ASP A 492 0.32 1.64 -4.96
N ASP A 493 1.53 1.27 -5.37
CA ASP A 493 1.96 -0.13 -5.33
C ASP A 493 1.80 -0.77 -3.94
N GLY A 494 1.13 -1.92 -3.86
CA GLY A 494 1.05 -2.70 -2.61
C GLY A 494 2.45 -3.03 -2.08
N LEU A 495 3.31 -3.60 -2.92
CA LEU A 495 4.73 -3.81 -2.64
C LEU A 495 5.59 -3.30 -3.81
N ALA A 496 6.60 -2.47 -3.54
CA ALA A 496 7.44 -1.86 -4.57
C ALA A 496 8.94 -2.09 -4.32
N ILE A 497 9.69 -2.30 -5.41
CA ILE A 497 11.14 -2.15 -5.45
C ILE A 497 11.44 -1.00 -6.42
N TRP A 498 11.64 0.21 -5.88
CA TRP A 498 12.06 1.35 -6.67
C TRP A 498 13.56 1.52 -6.59
N SER A 499 14.28 1.11 -7.65
CA SER A 499 15.74 1.27 -7.66
C SER A 499 16.19 2.70 -7.96
N SER A 500 16.04 3.54 -6.94
CA SER A 500 16.05 5.00 -7.03
C SER A 500 17.44 5.60 -6.88
N ILE A 501 17.62 6.78 -7.48
CA ILE A 501 18.72 7.69 -7.14
C ILE A 501 18.09 9.05 -6.86
N SER A 502 17.84 9.35 -5.59
CA SER A 502 17.33 10.65 -5.14
C SER A 502 18.35 11.76 -5.37
N ASP A 503 17.87 12.98 -5.62
CA ASP A 503 18.71 14.18 -5.75
C ASP A 503 19.65 14.33 -4.54
N GLY A 504 20.93 14.62 -4.79
CA GLY A 504 21.99 14.72 -3.78
C GLY A 504 22.61 13.39 -3.31
N THR A 505 21.95 12.27 -3.60
CA THR A 505 22.41 10.92 -3.24
C THR A 505 23.13 10.23 -4.41
N ASN A 506 23.77 9.09 -4.13
CA ASN A 506 24.31 8.20 -5.14
C ASN A 506 24.12 6.75 -4.67
N ALA A 507 22.85 6.36 -4.52
CA ALA A 507 22.46 5.03 -4.06
C ALA A 507 23.07 3.93 -4.93
N ALA A 508 23.36 2.79 -4.33
CA ALA A 508 23.62 1.56 -5.06
C ALA A 508 22.32 1.04 -5.70
N ALA A 509 22.42 0.19 -6.72
CA ALA A 509 21.27 -0.52 -7.24
C ALA A 509 20.78 -1.58 -6.24
N GLU A 510 19.47 -1.66 -6.09
CA GLU A 510 18.71 -2.61 -5.30
C GLU A 510 19.07 -4.02 -5.75
N GLU A 511 19.29 -4.91 -4.79
CA GLU A 511 19.87 -6.23 -5.06
C GLU A 511 19.18 -7.32 -4.25
N ASN A 512 18.78 -8.42 -4.89
CA ASN A 512 18.31 -9.65 -4.25
C ASN A 512 17.11 -9.52 -3.29
N ASN A 513 16.37 -8.41 -3.35
CA ASN A 513 15.13 -8.23 -2.59
C ASN A 513 14.03 -9.22 -3.01
N LYS A 514 13.16 -9.60 -2.08
CA LYS A 514 12.16 -10.66 -2.28
C LYS A 514 10.78 -10.31 -1.74
N PHE A 515 9.74 -10.65 -2.49
CA PHE A 515 8.35 -10.63 -2.00
C PHE A 515 7.76 -12.04 -2.11
N LEU A 516 7.60 -12.72 -0.97
CA LEU A 516 7.34 -14.16 -0.89
C LEU A 516 6.06 -14.52 -0.13
N ASN A 517 5.09 -15.17 -0.78
CA ASN A 517 3.87 -15.67 -0.14
C ASN A 517 3.06 -14.56 0.59
N ASN A 518 2.91 -13.39 -0.04
CA ASN A 518 2.08 -12.30 0.49
C ASN A 518 0.70 -12.32 -0.18
N THR A 519 -0.33 -11.87 0.54
CA THR A 519 -1.64 -11.57 -0.05
C THR A 519 -1.73 -10.06 -0.26
N ILE A 520 -1.82 -9.61 -1.51
CA ILE A 520 -1.97 -8.19 -1.87
C ILE A 520 -3.35 -7.98 -2.51
N GLU A 521 -4.19 -7.11 -1.97
CA GLU A 521 -5.56 -6.99 -2.47
C GLU A 521 -6.20 -5.59 -2.41
N SER A 522 -7.19 -5.37 -3.29
CA SER A 522 -8.03 -4.17 -3.31
C SER A 522 -7.27 -2.83 -3.44
N GLY A 523 -6.09 -2.83 -4.07
CA GLY A 523 -5.33 -1.62 -4.36
C GLY A 523 -6.06 -0.70 -5.36
N TRP A 524 -6.21 0.58 -5.02
CA TRP A 524 -7.06 1.53 -5.77
C TRP A 524 -6.28 2.48 -6.70
N ARG A 525 -4.96 2.31 -6.80
CA ARG A 525 -4.04 2.99 -7.73
C ARG A 525 -2.86 2.07 -8.05
N ALA A 526 -2.19 2.31 -9.18
CA ALA A 526 -0.93 1.67 -9.56
C ALA A 526 -0.92 0.15 -9.79
N ALA A 527 -0.54 -0.67 -8.80
CA ALA A 527 -0.47 -2.13 -8.96
C ALA A 527 -0.45 -2.89 -7.61
N GLY A 528 -0.60 -4.22 -7.67
CA GLY A 528 -0.29 -5.08 -6.53
C GLY A 528 1.21 -5.09 -6.21
N ILE A 529 2.06 -5.30 -7.22
CA ILE A 529 3.52 -5.28 -7.08
C ILE A 529 4.18 -4.43 -8.17
N GLY A 530 5.10 -3.54 -7.79
CA GLY A 530 5.90 -2.69 -8.69
C GLY A 530 7.40 -3.03 -8.68
N ILE A 531 8.02 -3.15 -9.86
CA ILE A 531 9.46 -3.39 -10.03
C ILE A 531 10.04 -2.37 -11.03
N PHE A 532 10.95 -1.50 -10.57
CA PHE A 532 11.42 -0.34 -11.36
C PHE A 532 12.92 -0.35 -11.72
N GLY A 533 13.60 -1.45 -11.43
CA GLY A 533 15.01 -1.65 -11.75
C GLY A 533 15.67 -2.63 -10.80
N GLY A 534 16.95 -2.40 -10.52
CA GLY A 534 17.75 -3.25 -9.64
C GLY A 534 18.15 -4.57 -10.31
N LYS A 535 18.47 -5.57 -9.48
CA LYS A 535 18.97 -6.88 -9.92
C LYS A 535 18.65 -8.01 -8.94
N GLY A 536 18.50 -9.24 -9.44
CA GLY A 536 18.43 -10.44 -8.59
C GLY A 536 17.12 -10.65 -7.82
N HIS A 537 16.08 -9.84 -8.07
CA HIS A 537 14.83 -9.88 -7.29
C HIS A 537 14.01 -11.15 -7.52
N GLU A 538 13.29 -11.59 -6.49
CA GLU A 538 12.45 -12.81 -6.51
C GLU A 538 11.04 -12.51 -5.98
N ILE A 539 10.06 -12.58 -6.87
CA ILE A 539 8.64 -12.32 -6.58
C ILE A 539 7.88 -13.64 -6.74
N SER A 540 7.51 -14.29 -5.63
CA SER A 540 6.97 -15.65 -5.70
C SER A 540 5.95 -16.01 -4.63
N GLY A 541 5.05 -16.95 -4.94
CA GLY A 541 4.04 -17.48 -4.04
C GLY A 541 2.90 -16.50 -3.69
N ASN A 542 2.91 -15.28 -4.24
CA ASN A 542 1.97 -14.24 -3.84
C ASN A 542 0.56 -14.49 -4.42
N LEU A 543 -0.46 -14.06 -3.67
CA LEU A 543 -1.83 -13.95 -4.15
C LEU A 543 -2.14 -12.45 -4.33
N ILE A 544 -2.44 -12.04 -5.56
CA ILE A 544 -2.78 -10.65 -5.91
C ILE A 544 -4.24 -10.64 -6.35
N LYS A 545 -5.12 -9.90 -5.64
CA LYS A 545 -6.58 -9.98 -5.83
C LYS A 545 -7.23 -8.59 -5.96
N ASP A 546 -8.21 -8.44 -6.85
CA ASP A 546 -9.07 -7.25 -6.95
C ASP A 546 -8.32 -5.90 -7.14
N VAL A 547 -7.17 -5.90 -7.83
CA VAL A 547 -6.47 -4.65 -8.21
C VAL A 547 -7.08 -4.10 -9.51
N PHE A 548 -8.17 -3.33 -9.35
CA PHE A 548 -9.06 -2.88 -10.42
C PHE A 548 -8.63 -1.59 -11.16
N ALA A 549 -7.75 -0.79 -10.56
CA ALA A 549 -7.31 0.52 -11.09
C ALA A 549 -5.86 0.49 -11.61
N GLY A 550 -5.33 -0.71 -11.87
CA GLY A 550 -3.91 -0.93 -12.04
C GLY A 550 -3.56 -2.30 -12.62
N ALA A 551 -2.28 -2.67 -12.55
CA ALA A 551 -1.81 -4.01 -12.90
C ALA A 551 -1.82 -4.94 -11.66
N GLY A 552 -1.81 -6.26 -11.88
CA GLY A 552 -1.43 -7.16 -10.79
C GLY A 552 0.05 -6.98 -10.43
N ILE A 553 0.92 -7.12 -11.44
CA ILE A 553 2.36 -6.83 -11.34
C ILE A 553 2.76 -5.86 -12.46
N ARG A 554 3.47 -4.78 -12.14
CA ARG A 554 4.07 -3.85 -13.13
C ARG A 554 5.59 -3.88 -13.10
N VAL A 555 6.21 -4.05 -14.27
CA VAL A 555 7.67 -4.02 -14.47
C VAL A 555 7.98 -2.88 -15.42
N ASN A 556 8.61 -1.80 -14.94
CA ASN A 556 8.74 -0.59 -15.77
C ASN A 556 10.05 0.20 -15.59
N THR A 557 10.29 1.13 -16.52
CA THR A 557 11.37 2.12 -16.46
C THR A 557 10.82 3.55 -16.53
N VAL A 558 9.69 3.85 -15.89
CA VAL A 558 9.09 5.20 -15.88
C VAL A 558 9.79 6.14 -14.89
N PHE A 559 10.30 5.59 -13.78
CA PHE A 559 11.07 6.32 -12.77
C PHE A 559 12.55 6.38 -13.12
N ALA A 560 13.20 7.49 -12.71
CA ALA A 560 14.65 7.62 -12.78
C ALA A 560 15.31 6.80 -11.67
N GLY A 561 16.54 6.34 -11.94
CA GLY A 561 17.33 5.52 -11.04
C GLY A 561 18.16 4.51 -11.83
N HIS A 562 18.63 3.45 -11.15
CA HIS A 562 19.20 2.28 -11.80
C HIS A 562 18.06 1.41 -12.30
N ASN A 563 17.80 1.38 -13.61
CA ASN A 563 16.73 0.52 -14.13
C ASN A 563 17.26 -0.92 -14.21
N PHE A 564 17.04 -1.64 -15.32
CA PHE A 564 17.49 -3.03 -15.47
C PHE A 564 18.89 -3.14 -16.07
N ASP A 565 19.62 -2.02 -16.16
CA ASP A 565 20.95 -1.95 -16.75
C ASP A 565 22.05 -2.65 -15.93
N HIS A 566 21.77 -2.97 -14.66
CA HIS A 566 22.60 -3.79 -13.78
C HIS A 566 22.09 -5.23 -13.56
N ASN A 567 21.01 -5.66 -14.24
CA ASN A 567 20.33 -6.94 -13.98
C ASN A 567 21.03 -8.17 -14.61
N ASP A 568 22.34 -8.31 -14.46
CA ASP A 568 23.09 -9.45 -15.02
C ASP A 568 22.74 -10.79 -14.32
N THR A 569 22.26 -10.73 -13.07
CA THR A 569 21.87 -11.91 -12.26
C THR A 569 20.46 -12.43 -12.56
N GLY A 570 19.61 -11.60 -13.14
CA GLY A 570 18.23 -11.92 -13.52
C GLY A 570 17.21 -11.63 -12.42
N ILE A 571 16.01 -11.19 -12.81
CA ILE A 571 14.85 -11.02 -11.92
C ILE A 571 13.84 -12.12 -12.23
N LYS A 572 13.23 -12.71 -11.19
CA LYS A 572 12.29 -13.82 -11.32
C LYS A 572 10.93 -13.44 -10.77
N ILE A 573 9.87 -13.71 -11.53
CA ILE A 573 8.47 -13.50 -11.16
C ILE A 573 7.72 -14.80 -11.43
N HIS A 574 7.51 -15.61 -10.40
CA HIS A 574 7.01 -16.98 -10.60
C HIS A 574 6.16 -17.54 -9.48
N ASP A 575 5.31 -18.52 -9.80
CA ASP A 575 4.38 -19.13 -8.85
C ASP A 575 3.50 -18.07 -8.13
N ASN A 576 3.09 -17.00 -8.81
CA ASN A 576 2.11 -16.04 -8.28
C ASN A 576 0.73 -16.35 -8.86
N THR A 577 -0.32 -16.13 -8.07
CA THR A 577 -1.70 -16.12 -8.56
C THR A 577 -2.19 -14.67 -8.59
N ILE A 578 -2.61 -14.21 -9.76
CA ILE A 578 -3.24 -12.91 -9.98
C ILE A 578 -4.70 -13.15 -10.35
N LEU A 579 -5.61 -12.68 -9.52
CA LEU A 579 -7.06 -12.88 -9.59
C LEU A 579 -7.76 -11.52 -9.70
N GLY A 580 -8.78 -11.38 -10.55
CA GLY A 580 -9.65 -10.19 -10.54
C GLY A 580 -8.91 -8.86 -10.70
N SER A 581 -7.78 -8.85 -11.41
CA SER A 581 -6.89 -7.67 -11.48
C SER A 581 -6.59 -7.28 -12.93
N GLY A 582 -6.14 -6.04 -13.12
CA GLY A 582 -5.99 -5.40 -14.43
C GLY A 582 -7.02 -4.28 -14.62
N THR A 583 -6.83 -3.44 -15.63
CA THR A 583 -7.77 -2.39 -16.00
C THR A 583 -7.64 -1.98 -17.46
N THR A 584 -8.73 -1.55 -18.08
CA THR A 584 -8.68 -0.88 -19.40
C THR A 584 -8.51 0.63 -19.27
N ASN A 585 -8.62 1.19 -18.05
CA ASN A 585 -8.72 2.61 -17.79
C ASN A 585 -8.00 3.00 -16.48
N ASP A 586 -6.66 2.94 -16.49
CA ASP A 586 -5.84 3.51 -15.40
C ASP A 586 -5.99 5.05 -15.34
N LEU A 587 -5.29 5.70 -14.39
CA LEU A 587 -5.32 7.16 -14.22
C LEU A 587 -4.88 7.98 -15.46
N TYR A 588 -4.31 7.32 -16.47
CA TYR A 588 -3.89 7.89 -17.74
C TYR A 588 -4.80 7.49 -18.92
N ASN A 589 -5.89 6.75 -18.66
CA ASN A 589 -6.74 6.08 -19.65
C ASN A 589 -5.95 5.05 -20.48
N LEU A 590 -4.99 4.35 -19.84
CA LEU A 590 -4.18 3.30 -20.45
C LEU A 590 -4.60 1.93 -19.92
N HIS A 591 -4.40 0.92 -20.78
CA HIS A 591 -4.62 -0.47 -20.45
C HIS A 591 -3.46 -1.00 -19.58
N ARG A 592 -3.79 -1.72 -18.50
CA ARG A 592 -2.88 -2.53 -17.68
C ARG A 592 -3.42 -3.95 -17.56
N GLY A 593 -2.68 -4.93 -18.06
CA GLY A 593 -3.01 -6.33 -17.85
C GLY A 593 -2.79 -6.77 -16.41
N ALA A 594 -3.03 -8.04 -16.12
CA ALA A 594 -2.58 -8.68 -14.89
C ALA A 594 -1.06 -8.57 -14.72
N ILE A 595 -0.29 -8.57 -15.83
CA ILE A 595 1.13 -8.20 -15.86
C ILE A 595 1.34 -7.09 -16.91
N ASP A 596 1.96 -5.97 -16.52
CA ASP A 596 2.26 -4.83 -17.40
C ASP A 596 3.76 -4.57 -17.51
N PHE A 597 4.28 -4.46 -18.74
CA PHE A 597 5.67 -4.09 -19.02
C PHE A 597 5.77 -2.73 -19.71
N GLN A 598 6.45 -1.76 -19.10
CA GLN A 598 6.54 -0.41 -19.69
C GLN A 598 7.97 0.16 -19.72
N GLN A 599 8.50 0.36 -20.93
CA GLN A 599 9.79 1.02 -21.17
C GLN A 599 9.60 2.51 -21.45
N VAL A 600 10.32 3.38 -20.72
CA VAL A 600 10.37 4.84 -20.96
C VAL A 600 11.80 5.38 -20.86
N ARG A 601 12.55 5.06 -19.80
CA ARG A 601 13.91 5.59 -19.56
C ARG A 601 15.03 4.60 -19.90
N GLY A 602 14.72 3.30 -19.87
CA GLY A 602 15.66 2.23 -20.19
C GLY A 602 14.96 0.97 -20.69
N THR A 603 15.75 0.04 -21.20
CA THR A 603 15.30 -1.32 -21.57
C THR A 603 15.08 -2.15 -20.31
N ILE A 604 14.00 -2.93 -20.27
CA ILE A 604 13.80 -4.00 -19.28
C ILE A 604 14.66 -5.18 -19.72
N LYS A 605 15.55 -5.64 -18.84
CA LYS A 605 16.55 -6.67 -19.14
C LYS A 605 16.46 -7.85 -18.18
N ASN A 606 16.75 -9.03 -18.71
CA ASN A 606 16.94 -10.27 -17.96
C ASN A 606 15.83 -10.57 -16.92
N VAL A 607 14.57 -10.57 -17.34
CA VAL A 607 13.41 -10.87 -16.48
C VAL A 607 12.76 -12.18 -16.92
N ASP A 608 12.75 -13.16 -16.02
CA ASP A 608 12.06 -14.44 -16.18
C ASP A 608 10.70 -14.40 -15.49
N VAL A 609 9.62 -14.65 -16.25
CA VAL A 609 8.25 -14.68 -15.72
C VAL A 609 7.60 -16.01 -16.06
N TYR A 610 7.40 -16.86 -15.06
CA TYR A 610 7.01 -18.26 -15.29
C TYR A 610 6.10 -18.89 -14.24
N ASP A 611 5.36 -19.93 -14.61
CA ASP A 611 4.46 -20.70 -13.73
C ASP A 611 3.42 -19.85 -12.95
N ASN A 612 3.14 -18.61 -13.40
CA ASN A 612 2.10 -17.76 -12.80
C ASN A 612 0.70 -18.12 -13.30
N LYS A 613 -0.32 -17.88 -12.47
CA LYS A 613 -1.74 -18.07 -12.78
C LYS A 613 -2.43 -16.72 -12.89
N LEU A 614 -2.94 -16.40 -14.08
CA LEU A 614 -3.64 -15.15 -14.38
C LEU A 614 -5.12 -15.50 -14.60
N LEU A 615 -5.93 -15.29 -13.56
CA LEU A 615 -7.29 -15.85 -13.41
C LEU A 615 -8.33 -14.74 -13.35
N ASN A 616 -9.45 -14.92 -14.06
CA ASN A 616 -10.61 -14.00 -14.06
C ASN A 616 -10.20 -12.51 -14.13
N THR A 617 -9.32 -12.18 -15.07
CA THR A 617 -8.69 -10.86 -15.12
C THR A 617 -9.68 -9.81 -15.65
N LEU A 618 -9.56 -8.56 -15.18
CA LEU A 618 -10.55 -7.52 -15.48
C LEU A 618 -10.36 -6.85 -16.85
N ALA A 619 -9.28 -7.19 -17.57
CA ALA A 619 -8.93 -6.54 -18.83
C ALA A 619 -8.12 -7.46 -19.76
N ASP A 620 -8.50 -7.49 -21.04
CA ASP A 620 -7.80 -8.20 -22.13
C ASP A 620 -7.16 -7.20 -23.12
N PRO A 621 -5.85 -7.31 -23.44
CA PRO A 621 -4.98 -8.47 -23.18
C PRO A 621 -4.36 -8.52 -21.78
N VAL A 622 -4.41 -9.70 -21.17
CA VAL A 622 -3.91 -10.01 -19.83
C VAL A 622 -2.43 -9.68 -19.57
N ILE A 623 -1.59 -9.64 -20.62
CA ILE A 623 -0.19 -9.21 -20.53
C ILE A 623 0.04 -8.03 -21.49
N THR A 624 0.21 -6.82 -20.94
CA THR A 624 0.44 -5.59 -21.69
C THR A 624 1.90 -5.21 -21.82
N LYS A 625 2.22 -4.50 -22.90
CA LYS A 625 3.55 -3.95 -23.19
C LYS A 625 3.49 -2.75 -24.12
N ASN A 626 4.42 -1.81 -23.98
CA ASN A 626 4.57 -0.65 -24.89
C ASN A 626 5.75 -0.76 -25.88
N PHE A 627 6.29 -1.95 -26.09
CA PHE A 627 7.40 -2.27 -26.99
C PHE A 627 7.20 -3.62 -27.67
N GLU A 628 8.04 -3.96 -28.64
CA GLU A 628 7.98 -5.24 -29.35
C GLU A 628 8.34 -6.42 -28.45
N MET A 629 7.37 -7.31 -28.22
CA MET A 629 7.50 -8.53 -27.44
C MET A 629 6.50 -9.57 -27.94
N GLY A 630 6.97 -10.77 -28.28
CA GLY A 630 6.11 -11.90 -28.64
C GLY A 630 5.58 -12.63 -27.41
N ASP A 631 4.80 -13.68 -27.64
CA ASP A 631 4.12 -14.45 -26.58
C ASP A 631 5.10 -15.16 -25.63
N ASN A 632 6.31 -15.47 -26.12
CA ASN A 632 7.40 -16.07 -25.33
C ASN A 632 8.34 -15.01 -24.73
N GLY A 633 8.05 -13.72 -24.91
CA GLY A 633 8.94 -12.60 -24.57
C GLY A 633 9.75 -12.06 -25.75
N ASN A 634 10.92 -11.49 -25.46
CA ASN A 634 11.86 -10.93 -26.45
C ASN A 634 13.34 -11.30 -26.18
N GLY A 635 13.58 -12.30 -25.32
CA GLY A 635 14.91 -12.79 -24.93
C GLY A 635 15.47 -12.10 -23.70
N GLU A 636 15.27 -10.78 -23.58
CA GLU A 636 15.51 -10.02 -22.36
C GLU A 636 14.42 -10.28 -21.32
N ILE A 637 13.16 -10.17 -21.73
CA ILE A 637 12.01 -10.73 -21.01
C ILE A 637 11.72 -12.12 -21.59
N ARG A 638 11.49 -13.09 -20.72
CA ARG A 638 11.22 -14.49 -21.09
C ARG A 638 9.96 -14.97 -20.36
N LEU A 639 8.97 -15.41 -21.13
CA LEU A 639 7.68 -15.89 -20.62
C LEU A 639 7.59 -17.40 -20.85
N SER A 640 7.29 -18.18 -19.81
CA SER A 640 7.10 -19.64 -19.92
C SER A 640 6.04 -20.18 -18.93
N ASN A 641 5.25 -21.17 -19.34
CA ASN A 641 4.27 -21.87 -18.50
C ASN A 641 3.22 -21.00 -17.77
N ASN A 642 3.06 -19.72 -18.12
CA ASN A 642 2.03 -18.88 -17.50
C ASN A 642 0.65 -19.34 -17.97
N THR A 643 -0.28 -19.49 -17.03
CA THR A 643 -1.65 -19.95 -17.29
C THR A 643 -2.59 -18.75 -17.34
N ILE A 644 -3.45 -18.66 -18.37
CA ILE A 644 -4.51 -17.67 -18.45
C ILE A 644 -5.86 -18.40 -18.48
N ASP A 645 -6.73 -18.11 -17.50
CA ASP A 645 -8.11 -18.61 -17.46
C ASP A 645 -9.06 -17.53 -16.93
N ASN A 646 -9.69 -16.80 -17.86
CA ASN A 646 -10.69 -15.77 -17.57
C ASN A 646 -12.08 -16.35 -17.24
N LYS A 647 -12.20 -17.68 -17.02
CA LYS A 647 -13.43 -18.37 -16.58
C LYS A 647 -13.16 -19.31 -15.39
N ALA A 648 -12.05 -19.11 -14.69
CA ALA A 648 -11.60 -19.92 -13.57
C ALA A 648 -12.65 -20.00 -12.46
N THR A 649 -12.94 -21.22 -12.00
CA THR A 649 -13.69 -21.43 -10.76
C THR A 649 -12.69 -21.51 -9.62
N ILE A 650 -12.78 -20.61 -8.64
CA ILE A 650 -11.90 -20.63 -7.47
C ILE A 650 -12.51 -21.53 -6.39
N ILE A 651 -11.71 -22.47 -5.88
CA ILE A 651 -12.12 -23.42 -4.84
C ILE A 651 -11.18 -23.34 -3.62
N GLY A 652 -11.73 -23.57 -2.43
CA GLY A 652 -11.05 -23.29 -1.17
C GLY A 652 -11.42 -21.90 -0.62
N ASN A 653 -11.58 -21.79 0.70
CA ASN A 653 -11.78 -20.50 1.34
C ASN A 653 -10.43 -19.82 1.46
N VAL A 654 -10.26 -18.71 0.73
CA VAL A 654 -9.22 -17.74 1.04
C VAL A 654 -9.33 -17.40 2.54
N SER A 655 -8.24 -17.59 3.28
CA SER A 655 -8.12 -17.43 4.74
C SER A 655 -8.57 -18.61 5.64
N ALA A 656 -8.64 -19.86 5.18
CA ALA A 656 -8.72 -21.02 6.10
C ALA A 656 -7.31 -21.51 6.55
N VAL A 657 -6.80 -21.00 7.69
CA VAL A 657 -5.58 -21.55 8.32
C VAL A 657 -5.94 -22.69 9.28
N SER A 658 -5.41 -23.90 9.01
CA SER A 658 -5.50 -25.01 9.97
C SER A 658 -4.78 -24.64 11.26
N PRO A 659 -5.37 -24.88 12.44
CA PRO A 659 -4.75 -24.52 13.71
C PRO A 659 -3.42 -25.26 13.88
N THR A 660 -2.34 -24.50 14.03
CA THR A 660 -1.10 -25.00 14.61
C THR A 660 -1.43 -25.56 15.99
N LYS A 661 -1.02 -26.80 16.26
CA LYS A 661 -1.22 -27.40 17.58
C LYS A 661 -0.46 -26.61 18.65
N PRO A 662 -1.01 -26.52 19.88
CA PRO A 662 -0.45 -25.73 20.97
C PRO A 662 0.90 -26.24 21.45
#